data_AF-A0A061J4U3-F1
#
_entry.id   AF-A0A061J4U3-F1
#
_cell.length_a   1.000
_cell.length_b   1.000
_cell.length_c   1.000
_cell.angle_alpha   90.00
_cell.angle_beta   90.00
_cell.angle_gamma   90.00
#
_symmetry.space_group_name_H-M   'P 1'
#
loop_
_entity.id
_entity.type
_entity.pdbx_description
1 polymer ?
#
loop_
_entity_poly.entity_id
_entity_poly.type
_entity_poly.pdbx_seq_one_letter_code
_entity_poly.pdbx_strand_id
1 'polypeptide(L)'
;MAALRNIRSRQEVNKFCSIGSDLLSGPPCLSFKRWETALEALEKAKHDPAILPTVASLSAHSASESVRHYHNVYYKCVQVTVIPLSRWQQWREGLCFFMGESSNAQAELLATLCRQLLVSQQECFAVAFWGCWRSVGVRLESHLASLAAGTSSAVDDGVSGVYGNGEPLEEEEEEKDSTEDVDLSLARLRRRCFCALYEFQRLAHDAAHLFESYAVVGRSERQWLTDTFLLEQDEKAAEALVRRSFKRDFGVPSIDLEGGGLLDEYHSFEVNEGKTRALEKRAQDTLKGAWRRKALDLFEYETKRHRGGPSDADVYDAAGNELCDLLFRCLHEKVGRPDLAFAVTMRRIVENETFPATVDLARVGVALRLFLQWFEKYTHGRHHGDIPLFLDSDLWTFVLERHSELLKWVLFHYCRDEAAADVISALKAVKAVCFSVQQCLGVYLTAVASRRLSSDVKQQLEREARKKVCDWVEYTAVNTFLSGIQHLCCEAAAGATAATASTPLCALTPALLAVETDVAKVQVLLLCDAVLFAMDARRILLPALETGFNQMHHLAGDTDTAVLSHWTMCMLSLLRCLCRSLCRLKDGTVTAEDLALALHSHYRELQRLSPAFMTDLVTDAWIDFLLGEGRGALGTRHVELVDLAQGCRAHRDCHCTVEGTGKKAGQKRPRGE
;
A
#
# COMPACT_ATOMS: atom_id res chain seq x y z
N MET A 1 -17.79 37.23 -16.71
CA MET A 1 -17.83 37.58 -15.28
C MET A 1 -17.17 36.55 -14.36
N ALA A 2 -17.47 35.24 -14.46
CA ALA A 2 -16.82 34.19 -13.66
C ALA A 2 -15.29 34.12 -13.87
N ALA A 3 -14.82 34.16 -15.11
CA ALA A 3 -13.39 34.16 -15.43
C ALA A 3 -12.62 35.35 -14.82
N LEU A 4 -13.22 36.55 -14.80
CA LEU A 4 -12.62 37.75 -14.17
C LEU A 4 -12.61 37.67 -12.63
N ARG A 5 -13.60 37.01 -12.03
CA ARG A 5 -13.60 36.72 -10.58
C ARG A 5 -12.53 35.69 -10.20
N ASN A 6 -12.28 34.68 -11.04
CA ASN A 6 -11.16 33.73 -10.87
C ASN A 6 -9.79 34.41 -11.02
N ILE A 7 -9.65 35.39 -11.91
CA ILE A 7 -8.39 36.12 -12.08
C ILE A 7 -8.10 37.02 -10.87
N ARG A 8 -9.12 37.71 -10.34
CA ARG A 8 -8.98 38.63 -9.20
C ARG A 8 -8.76 37.90 -7.86
N SER A 9 -9.44 36.78 -7.64
CA SER A 9 -9.21 35.93 -6.46
C SER A 9 -7.81 35.32 -6.45
N ARG A 10 -7.34 34.80 -7.58
CA ARG A 10 -5.95 34.37 -7.74
C ARG A 10 -4.98 35.48 -7.36
N GLN A 11 -5.18 36.70 -7.84
CA GLN A 11 -4.31 37.83 -7.49
C GLN A 11 -4.23 38.10 -5.98
N GLU A 12 -5.30 37.88 -5.21
CA GLU A 12 -5.33 38.10 -3.76
C GLU A 12 -4.50 37.07 -2.98
N VAL A 13 -4.40 35.82 -3.47
CA VAL A 13 -3.75 34.71 -2.76
C VAL A 13 -2.57 34.09 -3.52
N ASN A 14 -2.18 34.67 -4.66
CA ASN A 14 -1.15 34.17 -5.56
C ASN A 14 0.19 33.91 -4.86
N LYS A 15 0.60 34.77 -3.92
CA LYS A 15 1.85 34.59 -3.16
C LYS A 15 1.80 33.35 -2.25
N PHE A 16 0.64 33.08 -1.66
CA PHE A 16 0.41 31.88 -0.87
C PHE A 16 0.36 30.65 -1.79
N CYS A 17 -0.42 30.71 -2.87
CA CYS A 17 -0.57 29.61 -3.82
C CYS A 17 0.70 29.31 -4.61
N SER A 18 1.67 30.24 -4.73
CA SER A 18 2.94 29.93 -5.40
C SER A 18 3.83 28.98 -4.59
N ILE A 19 3.61 28.87 -3.27
CA ILE A 19 4.39 27.98 -2.41
C ILE A 19 4.03 26.52 -2.72
N GLY A 20 5.00 25.74 -3.21
CA GLY A 20 4.81 24.33 -3.56
C GLY A 20 3.99 24.08 -4.84
N SER A 21 3.66 25.12 -5.62
CA SER A 21 2.97 24.96 -6.90
C SER A 21 3.75 24.14 -7.93
N ASP A 22 5.08 24.23 -7.90
CA ASP A 22 5.99 23.42 -8.72
C ASP A 22 5.89 21.93 -8.38
N LEU A 23 5.70 21.60 -7.10
CA LEU A 23 5.54 20.22 -6.62
C LEU A 23 4.17 19.63 -6.96
N LEU A 24 3.15 20.47 -7.17
CA LEU A 24 1.81 20.03 -7.59
C LEU A 24 1.70 19.78 -9.09
N SER A 25 2.33 20.64 -9.90
CA SER A 25 2.18 20.67 -11.36
C SER A 25 3.36 20.08 -12.12
N GLY A 26 4.51 19.96 -11.47
CA GLY A 26 5.73 19.40 -12.03
C GLY A 26 5.74 17.87 -12.05
N PRO A 27 6.86 17.28 -12.53
CA PRO A 27 7.06 15.84 -12.46
C PRO A 27 7.02 15.32 -11.01
N PRO A 28 6.74 14.02 -10.80
CA PRO A 28 6.73 13.43 -9.46
C PRO A 28 8.04 13.69 -8.72
N CYS A 29 7.94 14.28 -7.53
CA CYS A 29 9.08 14.63 -6.71
C CYS A 29 9.18 13.68 -5.52
N LEU A 30 10.28 12.93 -5.41
CA LEU A 30 10.57 12.05 -4.26
C LEU A 30 11.44 12.74 -3.20
N SER A 31 11.90 13.97 -3.46
CA SER A 31 12.73 14.73 -2.53
C SER A 31 11.95 15.09 -1.26
N PHE A 32 12.28 14.41 -0.15
CA PHE A 32 11.73 14.76 1.15
C PHE A 32 12.10 16.19 1.54
N LYS A 33 13.32 16.64 1.24
CA LYS A 33 13.78 17.99 1.59
C LYS A 33 12.96 19.08 0.90
N ARG A 34 12.65 18.92 -0.39
CA ARG A 34 11.81 19.88 -1.14
C ARG A 34 10.40 19.92 -0.58
N TRP A 35 9.80 18.74 -0.31
CA TRP A 35 8.49 18.67 0.33
C TRP A 35 8.49 19.34 1.70
N GLU A 36 9.45 19.02 2.57
CA GLU A 36 9.53 19.59 3.92
C GLU A 36 9.71 21.11 3.87
N THR A 37 10.56 21.62 2.97
CA THR A 37 10.73 23.07 2.77
C THR A 37 9.43 23.74 2.33
N ALA A 38 8.69 23.13 1.41
CA ALA A 38 7.41 23.66 0.94
C ALA A 38 6.35 23.64 2.05
N LEU A 39 6.26 22.55 2.82
CA LEU A 39 5.34 22.45 3.96
C LEU A 39 5.67 23.49 5.04
N GLU A 40 6.95 23.66 5.41
CA GLU A 40 7.37 24.71 6.34
C GLU A 40 7.03 26.11 5.85
N ALA A 41 7.26 26.38 4.56
CA ALA A 41 6.93 27.66 3.96
C ALA A 41 5.41 27.92 4.00
N LEU A 42 4.58 26.91 3.74
CA LEU A 42 3.12 27.02 3.86
C LEU A 42 2.68 27.29 5.30
N GLU A 43 3.24 26.57 6.27
CA GLU A 43 2.93 26.74 7.69
C GLU A 43 3.32 28.13 8.22
N LYS A 44 4.41 28.71 7.71
CA LYS A 44 4.79 30.09 8.03
C LYS A 44 3.88 31.09 7.31
N ALA A 45 3.64 30.88 6.02
CA ALA A 45 2.88 31.79 5.18
C ALA A 45 1.41 31.95 5.61
N LYS A 46 0.78 30.89 6.17
CA LYS A 46 -0.61 30.98 6.67
C LYS A 46 -0.77 32.00 7.81
N HIS A 47 0.32 32.31 8.51
CA HIS A 47 0.37 33.27 9.61
C HIS A 47 1.01 34.61 9.23
N ASP A 48 1.44 34.80 7.98
CA ASP A 48 2.06 36.03 7.49
C ASP A 48 1.07 36.84 6.65
N PRO A 49 0.51 37.96 7.17
CA PRO A 49 -0.43 38.81 6.45
C PRO A 49 0.12 39.40 5.14
N ALA A 50 1.45 39.47 4.98
CA ALA A 50 2.09 39.95 3.75
C ALA A 50 2.04 38.92 2.60
N ILE A 51 1.84 37.64 2.93
CA ILE A 51 1.75 36.52 1.99
C ILE A 51 0.30 36.06 1.85
N LEU A 52 -0.41 35.84 2.97
CA LEU A 52 -1.81 35.50 3.02
C LEU A 52 -2.56 36.53 3.87
N PRO A 53 -3.38 37.42 3.28
CA PRO A 53 -4.25 38.30 4.03
C PRO A 53 -5.13 37.50 5.01
N THR A 54 -5.58 38.14 6.10
CA THR A 54 -6.39 37.44 7.11
C THR A 54 -7.62 36.81 6.47
N VAL A 55 -7.95 35.57 6.84
CA VAL A 55 -9.03 34.80 6.19
C VAL A 55 -10.36 35.57 6.19
N ALA A 56 -10.66 36.31 7.26
CA ALA A 56 -11.84 37.16 7.37
C ALA A 56 -11.89 38.35 6.39
N SER A 57 -10.74 38.78 5.86
CA SER A 57 -10.63 39.85 4.86
C SER A 57 -10.70 39.35 3.42
N LEU A 58 -10.53 38.05 3.19
CA LEU A 58 -10.52 37.44 1.86
C LEU A 58 -11.94 37.28 1.33
N SER A 59 -12.09 37.33 0.00
CA SER A 59 -13.33 36.87 -0.62
C SER A 59 -13.52 35.37 -0.36
N ALA A 60 -14.77 34.90 -0.27
CA ALA A 60 -15.07 33.48 -0.07
C ALA A 60 -14.38 32.57 -1.10
N HIS A 61 -14.22 33.05 -2.34
CA HIS A 61 -13.54 32.31 -3.39
C HIS A 61 -12.03 32.23 -3.17
N SER A 62 -11.39 33.35 -2.81
CA SER A 62 -9.94 33.41 -2.51
C SER A 62 -9.58 32.58 -1.26
N ALA A 63 -10.42 32.63 -0.22
CA ALA A 63 -10.27 31.78 0.96
C ALA A 63 -10.42 30.28 0.61
N SER A 64 -11.41 29.94 -0.22
CA SER A 64 -11.60 28.57 -0.71
C SER A 64 -10.44 28.07 -1.59
N GLU A 65 -9.86 28.94 -2.43
CA GLU A 65 -8.69 28.61 -3.24
C GLU A 65 -7.45 28.39 -2.35
N SER A 66 -7.27 29.22 -1.32
CA SER A 66 -6.16 29.09 -0.36
C SER A 66 -6.22 27.76 0.40
N VAL A 67 -7.38 27.40 0.96
CA VAL A 67 -7.51 26.14 1.71
C VAL A 67 -7.38 24.91 0.80
N ARG A 68 -7.89 24.96 -0.44
CA ARG A 68 -7.67 23.89 -1.42
C ARG A 68 -6.20 23.75 -1.76
N HIS A 69 -5.49 24.85 -1.98
CA HIS A 69 -4.05 24.81 -2.24
C HIS A 69 -3.30 24.20 -1.06
N TYR A 70 -3.58 24.67 0.16
CA TYR A 70 -3.00 24.14 1.39
C TYR A 70 -3.22 22.62 1.52
N HIS A 71 -4.46 22.17 1.35
CA HIS A 71 -4.79 20.74 1.36
C HIS A 71 -4.07 19.98 0.25
N ASN A 72 -4.07 20.48 -0.99
CA ASN A 72 -3.50 19.80 -2.14
C ASN A 72 -2.00 19.57 -1.99
N VAL A 73 -1.25 20.53 -1.42
CA VAL A 73 0.20 20.34 -1.19
C VAL A 73 0.45 19.21 -0.18
N TYR A 74 -0.27 19.20 0.94
CA TYR A 74 -0.17 18.10 1.91
C TYR A 74 -0.63 16.76 1.31
N TYR A 75 -1.79 16.76 0.65
CA TYR A 75 -2.38 15.58 0.02
C TYR A 75 -1.43 14.97 -1.01
N LYS A 76 -0.84 15.80 -1.90
CA LYS A 76 0.14 15.33 -2.87
C LYS A 76 1.42 14.83 -2.20
N CYS A 77 1.89 15.49 -1.14
CA CYS A 77 3.05 15.05 -0.36
C CYS A 77 2.83 13.64 0.21
N VAL A 78 1.72 13.41 0.92
CA VAL A 78 1.44 12.09 1.53
C VAL A 78 1.16 11.00 0.50
N GLN A 79 0.81 11.35 -0.73
CA GLN A 79 0.69 10.38 -1.83
C GLN A 79 2.04 9.87 -2.33
N VAL A 80 3.11 10.66 -2.22
CA VAL A 80 4.43 10.34 -2.81
C VAL A 80 5.52 10.03 -1.79
N THR A 81 5.36 10.44 -0.52
CA THR A 81 6.36 10.23 0.52
C THR A 81 5.75 10.03 1.91
N VAL A 82 6.59 9.67 2.87
CA VAL A 82 6.22 9.51 4.28
C VAL A 82 6.54 10.80 5.04
N ILE A 83 5.60 11.27 5.85
CA ILE A 83 5.79 12.44 6.71
C ILE A 83 5.61 12.07 8.20
N PRO A 84 6.31 12.76 9.12
CA PRO A 84 6.17 12.49 10.55
C PRO A 84 4.79 12.91 11.07
N LEU A 85 4.39 12.34 12.21
CA LEU A 85 3.09 12.64 12.86
C LEU A 85 2.86 14.14 13.06
N SER A 86 3.90 14.91 13.39
CA SER A 86 3.80 16.36 13.57
C SER A 86 3.27 17.08 12.33
N ARG A 87 3.62 16.62 11.12
CA ARG A 87 3.12 17.18 9.86
C ARG A 87 1.66 16.80 9.61
N TRP A 88 1.23 15.61 10.02
CA TRP A 88 -0.19 15.23 9.99
C TRP A 88 -1.04 16.11 10.93
N GLN A 89 -0.52 16.41 12.12
CA GLN A 89 -1.17 17.30 13.08
C GLN A 89 -1.25 18.72 12.53
N GLN A 90 -0.16 19.24 11.97
CA GLN A 90 -0.14 20.55 11.33
C GLN A 90 -1.14 20.67 10.18
N TRP A 91 -1.23 19.66 9.31
CA TRP A 91 -2.23 19.62 8.25
C TRP A 91 -3.65 19.76 8.79
N ARG A 92 -3.99 18.97 9.81
CA ARG A 92 -5.30 19.04 10.49
C ARG A 92 -5.54 20.41 11.12
N GLU A 93 -4.56 20.93 11.86
CA GLU A 93 -4.63 22.25 12.50
C GLU A 93 -4.77 23.39 11.49
N GLY A 94 -4.10 23.31 10.34
CA GLY A 94 -4.22 24.28 9.27
C GLY A 94 -5.61 24.27 8.63
N LEU A 95 -6.21 23.10 8.42
CA LEU A 95 -7.61 23.02 7.98
C LEU A 95 -8.57 23.63 9.00
N CYS A 96 -8.31 23.44 10.30
CA CYS A 96 -9.06 24.12 11.36
C CYS A 96 -8.85 25.64 11.37
N PHE A 97 -7.63 26.10 11.10
CA PHE A 97 -7.32 27.53 11.00
C PHE A 97 -8.16 28.22 9.91
N PHE A 98 -8.34 27.58 8.75
CA PHE A 98 -9.17 28.13 7.66
C PHE A 98 -10.67 28.14 7.95
N MET A 99 -11.18 27.32 8.89
CA MET A 99 -12.58 27.37 9.28
C MET A 99 -12.95 28.69 9.97
N GLY A 100 -12.05 29.22 10.82
CA GLY A 100 -12.26 30.45 11.59
C GLY A 100 -13.46 30.39 12.56
N GLU A 101 -13.70 31.48 13.30
CA GLU A 101 -14.80 31.60 14.28
C GLU A 101 -15.99 32.43 13.75
N SER A 102 -16.10 32.66 12.43
CA SER A 102 -17.08 33.61 11.88
C SER A 102 -18.47 32.98 11.66
N SER A 103 -19.52 33.69 12.09
CA SER A 103 -20.93 33.29 11.98
C SER A 103 -21.64 33.74 10.69
N ASN A 104 -20.90 34.16 9.66
CA ASN A 104 -21.48 34.65 8.41
C ASN A 104 -21.78 33.49 7.43
N ALA A 105 -22.82 33.60 6.59
CA ALA A 105 -23.16 32.56 5.60
C ALA A 105 -22.01 32.20 4.63
N GLN A 106 -21.10 33.13 4.34
CA GLN A 106 -19.88 32.85 3.55
C GLN A 106 -18.85 32.02 4.34
N ALA A 107 -18.80 32.17 5.66
CA ALA A 107 -17.97 31.35 6.53
C ALA A 107 -18.50 29.92 6.63
N GLU A 108 -19.82 29.72 6.50
CA GLU A 108 -20.43 28.37 6.48
C GLU A 108 -20.02 27.54 5.25
N LEU A 109 -19.95 28.16 4.06
CA LEU A 109 -19.45 27.48 2.85
C LEU A 109 -17.99 27.07 2.99
N LEU A 110 -17.14 27.96 3.53
CA LEU A 110 -15.73 27.65 3.78
C LEU A 110 -15.56 26.57 4.86
N ALA A 111 -16.35 26.64 5.93
CA ALA A 111 -16.36 25.63 6.98
C ALA A 111 -16.78 24.26 6.44
N THR A 112 -17.79 24.21 5.57
CA THR A 112 -18.22 22.97 4.90
C THR A 112 -17.10 22.38 4.04
N LEU A 113 -16.41 23.21 3.25
CA LEU A 113 -15.25 22.78 2.48
C LEU A 113 -14.14 22.25 3.39
N CYS A 114 -13.80 22.96 4.47
CA CYS A 114 -12.77 22.51 5.40
C CYS A 114 -13.14 21.17 6.07
N ARG A 115 -14.40 20.96 6.44
CA ARG A 115 -14.88 19.66 6.97
C ARG A 115 -14.72 18.54 5.95
N GLN A 116 -15.06 18.77 4.68
CA GLN A 116 -14.83 17.79 3.60
C GLN A 116 -13.33 17.47 3.43
N LEU A 117 -12.48 18.49 3.45
CA LEU A 117 -11.02 18.31 3.35
C LEU A 117 -10.42 17.64 4.59
N LEU A 118 -11.02 17.83 5.77
CA LEU A 118 -10.66 17.12 7.00
C LEU A 118 -11.01 15.63 6.92
N VAL A 119 -12.16 15.27 6.35
CA VAL A 119 -12.52 13.86 6.10
C VAL A 119 -11.49 13.22 5.17
N SER A 120 -11.16 13.87 4.05
CA SER A 120 -10.10 13.40 3.14
C SER A 120 -8.74 13.25 3.83
N GLN A 121 -8.38 14.19 4.71
CA GLN A 121 -7.16 14.11 5.52
C GLN A 121 -7.19 12.91 6.47
N GLN A 122 -8.33 12.65 7.12
CA GLN A 122 -8.51 11.52 8.03
C GLN A 122 -8.46 10.17 7.30
N GLU A 123 -9.01 10.08 6.10
CA GLU A 123 -8.91 8.90 5.24
C GLU A 123 -7.45 8.60 4.89
N CYS A 124 -6.70 9.62 4.45
CA CYS A 124 -5.26 9.48 4.18
C CYS A 124 -4.48 9.06 5.44
N PHE A 125 -4.82 9.64 6.59
CA PHE A 125 -4.20 9.31 7.87
C PHE A 125 -4.49 7.86 8.26
N ALA A 126 -5.75 7.42 8.13
CA ALA A 126 -6.17 6.06 8.44
C ALA A 126 -5.42 5.02 7.60
N VAL A 127 -5.20 5.33 6.32
CA VAL A 127 -4.42 4.52 5.39
C VAL A 127 -2.96 4.45 5.80
N ALA A 128 -2.30 5.59 6.03
CA ALA A 128 -0.87 5.65 6.36
C ALA A 128 -0.54 5.01 7.73
N PHE A 129 -1.46 5.15 8.70
CA PHE A 129 -1.33 4.62 10.06
C PHE A 129 -2.10 3.31 10.26
N TRP A 130 -2.33 2.51 9.22
CA TRP A 130 -3.02 1.24 9.39
C TRP A 130 -2.30 0.31 10.38
N GLY A 131 -3.07 -0.46 11.14
CA GLY A 131 -2.56 -1.30 12.23
C GLY A 131 -2.18 -0.51 13.49
N CYS A 132 -2.38 0.81 13.52
CA CYS A 132 -2.07 1.67 14.65
C CYS A 132 -3.33 2.03 15.45
N TRP A 133 -3.17 2.26 16.76
CA TRP A 133 -4.29 2.67 17.62
C TRP A 133 -4.87 4.03 17.22
N ARG A 134 -4.03 4.95 16.73
CA ARG A 134 -4.50 6.25 16.23
C ARG A 134 -5.43 6.13 15.02
N SER A 135 -5.11 5.25 14.08
CA SER A 135 -5.96 5.02 12.90
C SER A 135 -7.30 4.39 13.31
N VAL A 136 -7.27 3.39 14.18
CA VAL A 136 -8.49 2.77 14.73
C VAL A 136 -9.36 3.80 15.44
N GLY A 137 -8.77 4.66 16.28
CA GLY A 137 -9.49 5.73 16.98
C GLY A 137 -10.17 6.70 16.02
N VAL A 138 -9.43 7.25 15.06
CA VAL A 138 -9.98 8.21 14.07
C VAL A 138 -11.12 7.59 13.26
N ARG A 139 -10.97 6.34 12.81
CA ARG A 139 -12.02 5.68 12.03
C ARG A 139 -13.24 5.34 12.87
N LEU A 140 -13.06 4.94 14.14
CA LEU A 140 -14.17 4.69 15.05
C LEU A 140 -14.93 5.99 15.35
N GLU A 141 -14.24 7.09 15.64
CA GLU A 141 -14.86 8.41 15.84
C GLU A 141 -15.67 8.85 14.61
N SER A 142 -15.08 8.73 13.42
CA SER A 142 -15.75 9.04 12.15
C SER A 142 -16.99 8.17 11.93
N HIS A 143 -16.88 6.86 12.21
CA HIS A 143 -17.99 5.94 12.07
C HIS A 143 -19.14 6.29 13.03
N LEU A 144 -18.85 6.52 14.31
CA LEU A 144 -19.85 6.91 15.31
C LEU A 144 -20.53 8.24 14.98
N ALA A 145 -19.77 9.23 14.48
CA ALA A 145 -20.33 10.49 14.02
C ALA A 145 -21.28 10.30 12.83
N SER A 146 -20.93 9.42 11.88
CA SER A 146 -21.81 9.06 10.76
C SER A 146 -23.10 8.37 11.21
N LEU A 147 -23.03 7.50 12.22
CA LEU A 147 -24.21 6.83 12.76
C LEU A 147 -25.15 7.84 13.44
N ALA A 148 -24.60 8.75 14.25
CA ALA A 148 -25.39 9.79 14.91
C ALA A 148 -26.10 10.72 13.90
N ALA A 149 -25.43 11.08 12.81
CA ALA A 149 -26.04 11.87 11.73
C ALA A 149 -27.16 11.09 11.01
N GLY A 150 -26.96 9.80 10.74
CA GLY A 150 -27.95 8.93 10.12
C GLY A 150 -29.23 8.76 10.94
N THR A 151 -29.10 8.62 12.27
CA THR A 151 -30.25 8.53 13.18
C THR A 151 -31.05 9.84 13.23
N SER A 152 -30.39 11.00 13.08
CA SER A 152 -31.07 12.30 13.02
C SER A 152 -31.85 12.55 11.72
N SER A 153 -31.46 11.89 10.63
CA SER A 153 -32.10 12.00 9.31
C SER A 153 -33.21 10.97 9.08
N ALA A 154 -33.23 9.88 9.85
CA ALA A 154 -34.21 8.79 9.71
C ALA A 154 -35.60 9.09 10.29
N VAL A 155 -35.84 10.32 10.76
CA VAL A 155 -37.16 10.79 11.21
C VAL A 155 -38.06 11.16 10.02
N ASP A 156 -37.51 11.26 8.80
CA ASP A 156 -38.26 11.74 7.63
C ASP A 156 -37.68 11.16 6.33
N ASP A 157 -37.81 9.84 6.08
CA ASP A 157 -38.13 9.33 4.74
C ASP A 157 -38.27 7.80 4.71
N GLY A 158 -39.40 7.37 4.14
CA GLY A 158 -39.59 6.00 3.70
C GLY A 158 -38.74 5.70 2.47
N VAL A 159 -38.11 4.53 2.47
CA VAL A 159 -37.68 3.75 1.30
C VAL A 159 -37.27 4.57 0.07
N SER A 160 -35.97 4.83 -0.10
CA SER A 160 -35.40 5.05 -1.42
C SER A 160 -33.94 4.60 -1.45
N GLY A 161 -33.61 3.83 -2.49
CA GLY A 161 -32.45 2.96 -2.53
C GLY A 161 -31.17 3.59 -3.07
N VAL A 162 -30.04 3.02 -2.64
CA VAL A 162 -28.83 2.82 -3.44
C VAL A 162 -28.12 1.60 -2.85
N TYR A 163 -28.53 0.38 -3.24
CA TYR A 163 -27.72 -0.82 -3.03
C TYR A 163 -27.37 -1.40 -4.39
N GLY A 164 -26.09 -1.27 -4.74
CA GLY A 164 -25.51 -1.86 -5.94
C GLY A 164 -25.39 -3.38 -5.79
N ASN A 165 -25.85 -4.08 -6.84
CA ASN A 165 -25.57 -5.47 -7.21
C ASN A 165 -25.12 -6.43 -6.10
N GLY A 166 -26.07 -6.88 -5.30
CA GLY A 166 -26.20 -8.30 -4.96
C GLY A 166 -27.50 -8.77 -5.59
N GLU A 167 -27.44 -9.75 -6.49
CA GLU A 167 -28.63 -10.25 -7.21
C GLU A 167 -29.78 -10.59 -6.24
N PRO A 168 -31.03 -10.24 -6.61
CA PRO A 168 -32.21 -10.54 -5.83
C PRO A 168 -32.54 -12.04 -5.96
N LEU A 169 -32.71 -12.73 -4.84
CA LEU A 169 -33.57 -13.90 -4.83
C LEU A 169 -35.01 -13.37 -4.78
N GLU A 170 -35.64 -13.36 -5.95
CA GLU A 170 -37.09 -13.35 -6.08
C GLU A 170 -37.62 -14.58 -5.34
N GLU A 171 -38.22 -14.37 -4.17
CA GLU A 171 -39.25 -15.27 -3.67
C GLU A 171 -40.53 -14.44 -3.58
N GLU A 172 -41.50 -14.92 -4.34
CA GLU A 172 -42.80 -14.34 -4.63
C GLU A 172 -43.56 -13.98 -3.34
N GLU A 173 -44.17 -12.79 -3.34
CA GLU A 173 -45.25 -12.46 -2.45
C GLU A 173 -46.42 -13.41 -2.70
N GLU A 174 -46.63 -14.38 -1.80
CA GLU A 174 -47.97 -14.87 -1.51
C GLU A 174 -48.30 -14.55 -0.04
N GLU A 175 -49.31 -13.69 0.11
CA GLU A 175 -50.03 -13.44 1.36
C GLU A 175 -50.41 -14.76 2.05
N LYS A 176 -49.96 -14.95 3.30
CA LYS A 176 -50.77 -15.56 4.36
C LYS A 176 -50.18 -15.30 5.74
N ASP A 177 -50.97 -14.53 6.49
CA ASP A 177 -51.25 -14.60 7.92
C ASP A 177 -50.42 -15.58 8.78
N SER A 178 -49.99 -15.06 9.93
CA SER A 178 -49.46 -15.72 11.14
C SER A 178 -47.94 -15.98 11.25
N THR A 179 -47.38 -15.43 12.34
CA THR A 179 -46.00 -15.55 12.88
C THR A 179 -44.88 -14.88 12.07
N GLU A 180 -44.49 -13.66 12.45
CA GLU A 180 -43.18 -13.10 12.08
C GLU A 180 -42.08 -14.02 12.59
N ASP A 181 -41.43 -14.74 11.66
CA ASP A 181 -40.29 -15.60 11.95
C ASP A 181 -39.08 -14.73 12.32
N VAL A 182 -38.42 -15.06 13.44
CA VAL A 182 -37.27 -14.30 13.97
C VAL A 182 -36.16 -14.20 12.93
N ASP A 183 -36.04 -15.21 12.07
CA ASP A 183 -35.05 -15.26 10.99
C ASP A 183 -35.32 -14.21 9.90
N LEU A 184 -36.59 -13.90 9.59
CA LEU A 184 -36.98 -12.86 8.63
C LEU A 184 -36.72 -11.45 9.19
N SER A 185 -37.10 -11.19 10.45
CA SER A 185 -36.80 -9.90 11.10
C SER A 185 -35.30 -9.68 11.26
N LEU A 186 -34.54 -10.73 11.58
CA LEU A 186 -33.08 -10.68 11.61
C LEU A 186 -32.49 -10.38 10.24
N ALA A 187 -32.98 -10.99 9.17
CA ALA A 187 -32.54 -10.70 7.80
C ALA A 187 -32.85 -9.24 7.40
N ARG A 188 -34.03 -8.72 7.73
CA ARG A 188 -34.43 -7.32 7.47
C ARG A 188 -33.52 -6.33 8.20
N LEU A 189 -33.34 -6.50 9.52
CA LEU A 189 -32.49 -5.62 10.32
C LEU A 189 -31.02 -5.67 9.86
N ARG A 190 -30.50 -6.85 9.53
CA ARG A 190 -29.15 -7.01 8.96
C ARG A 190 -28.97 -6.21 7.67
N ARG A 191 -29.94 -6.25 6.76
CA ARG A 191 -29.89 -5.47 5.50
C ARG A 191 -29.89 -3.98 5.80
N ARG A 192 -30.77 -3.51 6.71
CA ARG A 192 -30.85 -2.10 7.12
C ARG A 192 -29.54 -1.60 7.75
N CYS A 193 -28.90 -2.43 8.55
CA CYS A 193 -27.70 -2.10 9.32
C CYS A 193 -26.39 -2.54 8.67
N PHE A 194 -26.41 -3.07 7.44
CA PHE A 194 -25.27 -3.76 6.85
C PHE A 194 -24.01 -2.89 6.82
N CYS A 195 -24.12 -1.65 6.30
CA CYS A 195 -22.99 -0.74 6.20
C CYS A 195 -22.35 -0.43 7.56
N ALA A 196 -23.17 -0.24 8.59
CA ALA A 196 -22.70 0.02 9.94
C ALA A 196 -21.96 -1.19 10.53
N LEU A 197 -22.61 -2.36 10.47
CA LEU A 197 -22.03 -3.59 11.00
C LEU A 197 -20.80 -4.05 10.20
N TYR A 198 -20.73 -3.73 8.91
CA TYR A 198 -19.56 -3.96 8.07
C TYR A 198 -18.37 -3.11 8.49
N GLU A 199 -18.56 -1.80 8.73
CA GLU A 199 -17.48 -0.95 9.24
C GLU A 199 -17.03 -1.36 10.65
N PHE A 200 -17.93 -1.70 11.57
CA PHE A 200 -17.55 -2.29 12.86
C PHE A 200 -16.76 -3.59 12.70
N GLN A 201 -17.15 -4.47 11.76
CA GLN A 201 -16.43 -5.71 11.49
C GLN A 201 -15.01 -5.46 10.97
N ARG A 202 -14.81 -4.45 10.12
CA ARG A 202 -13.49 -4.04 9.62
C ARG A 202 -12.64 -3.41 10.72
N LEU A 203 -13.21 -2.51 11.52
CA LEU A 203 -12.53 -1.90 12.66
C LEU A 203 -12.11 -2.94 13.70
N ALA A 204 -12.98 -3.89 14.01
CA ALA A 204 -12.66 -4.97 14.94
C ALA A 204 -11.51 -5.83 14.41
N HIS A 205 -11.46 -6.08 13.10
CA HIS A 205 -10.34 -6.79 12.49
C HIS A 205 -9.03 -5.99 12.58
N ASP A 206 -9.06 -4.72 12.18
CA ASP A 206 -7.90 -3.81 12.21
C ASP A 206 -7.38 -3.58 13.63
N ALA A 207 -8.24 -3.68 14.65
CA ALA A 207 -7.88 -3.50 16.04
C ALA A 207 -7.49 -4.79 16.77
N ALA A 208 -7.62 -5.98 16.16
CA ALA A 208 -7.54 -7.25 16.88
C ALA A 208 -6.19 -7.51 17.56
N HIS A 209 -5.08 -6.94 17.06
CA HIS A 209 -3.77 -7.00 17.71
C HIS A 209 -3.54 -5.90 18.76
N LEU A 210 -4.45 -4.94 18.87
CA LEU A 210 -4.41 -3.81 19.81
C LEU A 210 -5.28 -4.11 21.02
N PHE A 211 -4.64 -4.57 22.10
CA PHE A 211 -5.30 -5.13 23.28
C PHE A 211 -6.38 -4.23 23.92
N GLU A 212 -6.13 -2.92 23.98
CA GLU A 212 -7.09 -1.93 24.50
C GLU A 212 -8.09 -1.47 23.42
N SER A 213 -7.61 -1.06 22.24
CA SER A 213 -8.46 -0.47 21.21
C SER A 213 -9.53 -1.43 20.69
N TYR A 214 -9.25 -2.74 20.65
CA TYR A 214 -10.23 -3.75 20.25
C TYR A 214 -11.49 -3.73 21.13
N ALA A 215 -11.30 -3.59 22.45
CA ALA A 215 -12.39 -3.59 23.41
C ALA A 215 -13.35 -2.41 23.19
N VAL A 216 -12.79 -1.23 22.89
CA VAL A 216 -13.57 -0.02 22.60
C VAL A 216 -14.47 -0.21 21.38
N VAL A 217 -13.95 -0.79 20.29
CA VAL A 217 -14.74 -1.04 19.07
C VAL A 217 -15.93 -1.96 19.36
N GLY A 218 -15.70 -3.06 20.07
CA GLY A 218 -16.75 -4.02 20.42
C GLY A 218 -17.84 -3.40 21.29
N ARG A 219 -17.43 -2.63 22.32
CA ARG A 219 -18.35 -1.91 23.20
C ARG A 219 -19.18 -0.88 22.43
N SER A 220 -18.56 -0.11 21.55
CA SER A 220 -19.24 0.88 20.72
C SER A 220 -20.28 0.25 19.78
N GLU A 221 -19.97 -0.90 19.17
CA GLU A 221 -20.94 -1.64 18.33
C GLU A 221 -22.16 -2.07 19.16
N ARG A 222 -21.93 -2.67 20.33
CA ARG A 222 -23.02 -3.13 21.20
C ARG A 222 -23.85 -1.99 21.76
N GLN A 223 -23.21 -0.91 22.21
CA GLN A 223 -23.90 0.29 22.68
C GLN A 223 -24.79 0.88 21.59
N TRP A 224 -24.27 1.01 20.36
CA TRP A 224 -25.07 1.49 19.23
C TRP A 224 -26.26 0.58 18.91
N LEU A 225 -26.06 -0.73 18.89
CA LEU A 225 -27.15 -1.70 18.67
C LEU A 225 -28.21 -1.62 19.77
N THR A 226 -27.78 -1.49 21.02
CA THR A 226 -28.66 -1.37 22.19
C THR A 226 -29.45 -0.08 22.17
N ASP A 227 -28.78 1.06 21.98
CA ASP A 227 -29.40 2.39 22.02
C ASP A 227 -30.36 2.63 20.85
N THR A 228 -30.07 2.03 19.70
CA THR A 228 -30.82 2.31 18.47
C THR A 228 -31.94 1.31 18.20
N PHE A 229 -31.76 0.02 18.51
CA PHE A 229 -32.68 -1.03 18.02
C PHE A 229 -33.26 -1.94 19.10
N LEU A 230 -32.62 -2.08 20.26
CA LEU A 230 -33.07 -3.02 21.29
C LEU A 230 -34.42 -2.62 21.92
N LEU A 231 -34.78 -1.33 21.86
CA LEU A 231 -36.06 -0.81 22.35
C LEU A 231 -37.11 -0.63 21.24
N GLU A 232 -36.83 -1.07 20.02
CA GLU A 232 -37.72 -0.94 18.85
C GLU A 232 -38.45 -2.27 18.51
N GLN A 233 -39.24 -2.30 17.43
CA GLN A 233 -40.04 -3.46 17.00
C GLN A 233 -39.20 -4.74 16.72
N ASP A 234 -37.88 -4.62 16.53
CA ASP A 234 -36.97 -5.70 16.13
C ASP A 234 -36.07 -6.24 17.30
N GLU A 235 -36.52 -6.16 18.55
CA GLU A 235 -35.75 -6.53 19.76
C GLU A 235 -35.00 -7.88 19.64
N LYS A 236 -35.69 -8.97 19.26
CA LYS A 236 -35.06 -10.30 19.13
C LYS A 236 -33.96 -10.35 18.05
N ALA A 237 -34.12 -9.59 16.98
CA ALA A 237 -33.12 -9.49 15.92
C ALA A 237 -31.92 -8.66 16.40
N ALA A 238 -32.16 -7.55 17.11
CA ALA A 238 -31.12 -6.74 17.74
C ALA A 238 -30.31 -7.57 18.76
N GLU A 239 -30.97 -8.35 19.61
CA GLU A 239 -30.30 -9.26 20.53
C GLU A 239 -29.39 -10.27 19.81
N ALA A 240 -29.84 -10.83 18.68
CA ALA A 240 -29.02 -11.77 17.90
C ALA A 240 -27.75 -11.11 17.33
N LEU A 241 -27.83 -9.84 16.93
CA LEU A 241 -26.68 -9.05 16.50
C LEU A 241 -25.73 -8.72 17.66
N VAL A 242 -26.27 -8.38 18.83
CA VAL A 242 -25.47 -8.18 20.05
C VAL A 242 -24.76 -9.48 20.46
N ARG A 243 -25.46 -10.63 20.44
CA ARG A 243 -24.85 -11.96 20.68
C ARG A 243 -23.75 -12.29 19.67
N ARG A 244 -23.90 -11.90 18.40
CA ARG A 244 -22.86 -12.04 17.38
C ARG A 244 -21.61 -11.25 17.76
N SER A 245 -21.78 -9.99 18.19
CA SER A 245 -20.67 -9.14 18.64
C SER A 245 -19.92 -9.77 19.82
N PHE A 246 -20.63 -10.20 20.88
CA PHE A 246 -20.02 -10.94 22.00
C PHE A 246 -19.27 -12.19 21.55
N LYS A 247 -19.89 -13.03 20.71
CA LYS A 247 -19.26 -14.27 20.21
C LYS A 247 -17.98 -14.00 19.45
N ARG A 248 -17.86 -12.88 18.73
CA ARG A 248 -16.62 -12.44 18.08
C ARG A 248 -15.58 -12.06 19.13
N ASP A 249 -15.96 -11.18 20.06
CA ASP A 249 -15.05 -10.54 21.00
C ASP A 249 -14.48 -11.52 22.05
N PHE A 250 -15.24 -12.52 22.48
CA PHE A 250 -14.74 -13.61 23.34
C PHE A 250 -13.63 -14.46 22.67
N GLY A 251 -13.47 -14.37 21.35
CA GLY A 251 -12.42 -15.07 20.60
C GLY A 251 -11.14 -14.28 20.38
N VAL A 252 -11.04 -13.06 20.89
CA VAL A 252 -9.89 -12.17 20.70
C VAL A 252 -9.41 -11.66 22.05
N PRO A 253 -8.11 -11.71 22.37
CA PRO A 253 -7.60 -11.15 23.60
C PRO A 253 -7.81 -9.63 23.69
N SER A 254 -8.38 -9.16 24.79
CA SER A 254 -8.63 -7.73 25.03
C SER A 254 -8.61 -7.38 26.51
N ILE A 255 -8.48 -6.08 26.81
CA ILE A 255 -8.49 -5.58 28.19
C ILE A 255 -9.82 -5.87 28.91
N ASP A 256 -10.95 -5.76 28.22
CA ASP A 256 -12.28 -6.03 28.80
C ASP A 256 -12.48 -7.52 29.09
N LEU A 257 -11.91 -8.41 28.26
CA LEU A 257 -11.94 -9.85 28.49
C LEU A 257 -11.07 -10.24 29.69
N GLU A 258 -9.88 -9.62 29.80
CA GLU A 258 -8.94 -9.85 30.89
C GLU A 258 -9.44 -9.32 32.24
N GLY A 259 -9.99 -8.10 32.23
CA GLY A 259 -10.52 -7.44 33.42
C GLY A 259 -11.87 -7.97 33.90
N GLY A 260 -12.49 -8.91 33.16
CA GLY A 260 -13.82 -9.47 33.45
C GLY A 260 -14.99 -8.63 32.95
N GLY A 261 -14.76 -7.37 32.55
CA GLY A 261 -15.82 -6.46 32.09
C GLY A 261 -16.66 -6.99 30.93
N LEU A 262 -16.08 -7.71 29.97
CA LEU A 262 -16.84 -8.32 28.86
C LEU A 262 -17.75 -9.46 29.33
N LEU A 263 -17.30 -10.24 30.33
CA LEU A 263 -18.12 -11.29 30.93
C LEU A 263 -19.27 -10.67 31.73
N ASP A 264 -18.99 -9.65 32.54
CA ASP A 264 -20.01 -8.94 33.33
C ASP A 264 -21.08 -8.33 32.42
N GLU A 265 -20.68 -7.66 31.33
CA GLU A 265 -21.58 -7.12 30.31
C GLU A 265 -22.44 -8.25 29.70
N TYR A 266 -21.83 -9.38 29.34
CA TYR A 266 -22.57 -10.51 28.78
C TYR A 266 -23.54 -11.15 29.78
N HIS A 267 -23.16 -11.28 31.06
CA HIS A 267 -24.02 -11.78 32.13
C HIS A 267 -25.23 -10.89 32.38
N SER A 268 -25.05 -9.56 32.26
CA SER A 268 -26.15 -8.61 32.38
C SER A 268 -27.13 -8.69 31.20
N PHE A 269 -26.66 -9.19 30.05
CA PHE A 269 -27.43 -9.27 28.80
C PHE A 269 -28.08 -10.66 28.58
N GLU A 270 -27.38 -11.77 28.85
CA GLU A 270 -27.85 -13.12 28.55
C GLU A 270 -28.42 -13.85 29.77
N VAL A 271 -29.69 -14.25 29.67
CA VAL A 271 -30.40 -15.01 30.71
C VAL A 271 -30.22 -16.53 30.53
N ASN A 272 -29.85 -17.01 29.34
CA ASN A 272 -29.68 -18.43 29.07
C ASN A 272 -28.37 -19.00 29.61
N GLU A 273 -28.43 -19.71 30.73
CA GLU A 273 -27.25 -20.33 31.39
C GLU A 273 -26.40 -21.21 30.46
N GLY A 274 -27.01 -21.93 29.51
CA GLY A 274 -26.29 -22.80 28.59
C GLY A 274 -25.40 -22.01 27.63
N LYS A 275 -25.90 -20.89 27.11
CA LYS A 275 -25.12 -19.97 26.26
C LYS A 275 -24.04 -19.26 27.07
N THR A 276 -24.34 -18.88 28.31
CA THR A 276 -23.39 -18.32 29.28
C THR A 276 -22.19 -19.23 29.50
N ARG A 277 -22.42 -20.50 29.88
CA ARG A 277 -21.34 -21.48 30.09
C ARG A 277 -20.50 -21.71 28.81
N ALA A 278 -21.13 -21.69 27.64
CA ALA A 278 -20.43 -21.88 26.37
C ALA A 278 -19.46 -20.71 26.05
N LEU A 279 -19.89 -19.46 26.31
CA LEU A 279 -19.05 -18.29 26.10
C LEU A 279 -18.01 -18.09 27.20
N GLU A 280 -18.31 -18.41 28.45
CA GLU A 280 -17.31 -18.50 29.54
C GLU A 280 -16.18 -19.46 29.18
N LYS A 281 -16.51 -20.65 28.66
CA LYS A 281 -15.49 -21.61 28.20
C LYS A 281 -14.61 -20.99 27.10
N ARG A 282 -15.23 -20.34 26.12
CA ARG A 282 -14.49 -19.67 25.04
C ARG A 282 -13.60 -18.54 25.58
N ALA A 283 -14.09 -17.75 26.53
CA ALA A 283 -13.31 -16.72 27.22
C ALA A 283 -12.07 -17.32 27.88
N GLN A 284 -12.25 -18.39 28.65
CA GLN A 284 -11.13 -19.09 29.31
C GLN A 284 -10.11 -19.65 28.31
N ASP A 285 -10.57 -20.20 27.19
CA ASP A 285 -9.68 -20.73 26.15
C ASP A 285 -8.84 -19.59 25.51
N THR A 286 -9.47 -18.44 25.23
CA THR A 286 -8.77 -17.24 24.73
C THR A 286 -7.76 -16.70 25.74
N LEU A 287 -8.14 -16.62 27.03
CA LEU A 287 -7.28 -16.10 28.10
C LEU A 287 -6.06 -16.97 28.38
N LYS A 288 -6.18 -18.30 28.21
CA LYS A 288 -5.05 -19.25 28.31
C LYS A 288 -4.09 -19.18 27.11
N GLY A 289 -4.50 -18.54 26.02
CA GLY A 289 -3.74 -18.46 24.78
C GLY A 289 -2.40 -17.72 24.91
N ALA A 290 -1.41 -18.13 24.12
CA ALA A 290 -0.13 -17.43 24.05
C ALA A 290 -0.26 -15.99 23.50
N TRP A 291 -1.22 -15.76 22.61
CA TRP A 291 -1.53 -14.44 22.06
C TRP A 291 -1.88 -13.44 23.16
N ARG A 292 -2.80 -13.82 24.06
CA ARG A 292 -3.20 -12.97 25.19
C ARG A 292 -2.00 -12.50 26.01
N ARG A 293 -1.13 -13.43 26.39
CA ARG A 293 0.07 -13.09 27.19
C ARG A 293 0.96 -12.07 26.49
N LYS A 294 1.26 -12.27 25.21
CA LYS A 294 2.13 -11.35 24.45
C LYS A 294 1.50 -10.00 24.15
N ALA A 295 0.18 -9.97 23.93
CA ALA A 295 -0.54 -8.71 23.78
C ALA A 295 -0.58 -7.91 25.09
N LEU A 296 -0.79 -8.59 26.23
CA LEU A 296 -0.78 -7.97 27.56
C LEU A 296 0.62 -7.44 27.93
N ASP A 297 1.68 -8.24 27.74
CA ASP A 297 3.06 -7.82 28.00
C ASP A 297 3.40 -6.50 27.27
N LEU A 298 3.03 -6.41 25.98
CA LEU A 298 3.24 -5.21 25.18
C LEU A 298 2.38 -4.03 25.66
N PHE A 299 1.11 -4.26 25.95
CA PHE A 299 0.19 -3.23 26.43
C PHE A 299 0.63 -2.62 27.77
N GLU A 300 1.04 -3.46 28.73
CA GLU A 300 1.53 -2.99 30.03
C GLU A 300 2.80 -2.14 29.88
N TYR A 301 3.72 -2.57 29.00
CA TYR A 301 4.92 -1.79 28.68
C TYR A 301 4.57 -0.42 28.08
N GLU A 302 3.71 -0.38 27.06
CA GLU A 302 3.27 0.86 26.40
C GLU A 302 2.56 1.79 27.39
N THR A 303 1.69 1.25 28.25
CA THR A 303 0.99 2.02 29.29
C THR A 303 1.96 2.62 30.32
N LYS A 304 2.93 1.83 30.79
CA LYS A 304 3.97 2.32 31.72
C LYS A 304 4.82 3.42 31.09
N ARG A 305 5.20 3.25 29.82
CA ARG A 305 5.95 4.25 29.04
C ARG A 305 5.16 5.56 28.90
N HIS A 306 3.87 5.50 28.60
CA HIS A 306 3.01 6.69 28.51
C HIS A 306 2.81 7.40 29.84
N ARG A 307 2.78 6.67 30.97
CA ARG A 307 2.62 7.26 32.31
C ARG A 307 3.93 7.81 32.92
N GLY A 308 5.06 7.76 32.20
CA GLY A 308 6.34 8.25 32.69
C GLY A 308 6.90 7.47 33.88
N GLY A 309 6.50 6.20 34.04
CA GLY A 309 7.02 5.34 35.11
C GLY A 309 8.51 5.03 34.93
N PRO A 310 9.25 4.67 35.99
CA PRO A 310 10.61 4.18 35.87
C PRO A 310 10.60 2.98 34.92
N SER A 311 11.29 3.12 33.80
CA SER A 311 11.53 2.02 32.88
C SER A 311 12.26 0.92 33.63
N ASP A 312 11.75 -0.31 33.62
CA ASP A 312 12.59 -1.50 33.81
C ASP A 312 13.54 -1.57 32.59
N ALA A 313 14.47 -0.61 32.52
CA ALA A 313 15.37 -0.36 31.40
C ALA A 313 16.39 -1.49 31.20
N ASP A 314 16.43 -2.45 32.13
CA ASP A 314 17.39 -3.54 32.14
C ASP A 314 16.87 -4.84 31.49
N VAL A 315 15.59 -4.93 31.10
CA VAL A 315 14.99 -6.18 30.57
C VAL A 315 14.57 -6.11 29.09
N TYR A 316 14.16 -4.94 28.60
CA TYR A 316 13.73 -4.76 27.20
C TYR A 316 14.34 -3.50 26.59
N ASP A 317 14.48 -3.46 25.26
CA ASP A 317 14.99 -2.29 24.58
C ASP A 317 14.07 -1.06 24.80
N ALA A 318 14.63 0.15 24.82
CA ALA A 318 13.94 1.39 25.18
C ALA A 318 12.73 1.75 24.28
N ALA A 319 12.54 1.04 23.17
CA ALA A 319 11.44 1.19 22.24
C ALA A 319 10.38 0.06 22.33
N GLY A 320 10.63 -1.02 23.08
CA GLY A 320 9.72 -2.17 23.18
C GLY A 320 9.67 -3.05 21.93
N ASN A 321 10.71 -3.02 21.10
CA ASN A 321 10.77 -3.79 19.86
C ASN A 321 10.80 -5.30 20.13
N GLU A 322 11.46 -5.73 21.20
CA GLU A 322 11.51 -7.16 21.55
C GLU A 322 10.10 -7.70 21.84
N LEU A 323 9.27 -6.92 22.54
CA LEU A 323 7.87 -7.27 22.80
C LEU A 323 7.03 -7.29 21.52
N CYS A 324 7.27 -6.34 20.60
CA CYS A 324 6.66 -6.36 19.28
C CYS A 324 7.05 -7.62 18.49
N ASP A 325 8.33 -8.03 18.53
CA ASP A 325 8.82 -9.22 17.85
C ASP A 325 8.31 -10.53 18.46
N LEU A 326 8.10 -10.54 19.78
CA LEU A 326 7.47 -11.67 20.47
C LEU A 326 5.98 -11.80 20.08
N LEU A 327 5.25 -10.68 20.03
CA LEU A 327 3.85 -10.67 19.59
C LEU A 327 3.74 -11.06 18.10
N PHE A 328 4.59 -10.49 17.26
CA PHE A 328 4.73 -10.83 15.85
C PHE A 328 4.91 -12.34 15.63
N ARG A 329 5.94 -12.94 16.25
CA ARG A 329 6.20 -14.38 16.14
C ARG A 329 5.04 -15.22 16.67
N CYS A 330 4.42 -14.80 17.76
CA CYS A 330 3.25 -15.48 18.30
C CYS A 330 2.09 -15.50 17.28
N LEU A 331 1.75 -14.34 16.71
CA LEU A 331 0.67 -14.21 15.73
C LEU A 331 0.96 -14.99 14.45
N HIS A 332 2.19 -14.89 13.94
CA HIS A 332 2.59 -15.54 12.71
C HIS A 332 2.71 -17.07 12.87
N GLU A 333 3.55 -17.53 13.79
CA GLU A 333 3.99 -18.93 13.87
C GLU A 333 3.03 -19.80 14.71
N LYS A 334 2.45 -19.26 15.79
CA LYS A 334 1.64 -20.04 16.75
C LYS A 334 0.15 -19.93 16.50
N VAL A 335 -0.34 -18.72 16.23
CA VAL A 335 -1.78 -18.46 16.03
C VAL A 335 -2.19 -18.62 14.56
N GLY A 336 -1.26 -18.41 13.62
CA GLY A 336 -1.54 -18.48 12.19
C GLY A 336 -2.40 -17.31 11.70
N ARG A 337 -2.08 -16.10 12.19
CA ARG A 337 -2.73 -14.81 11.86
C ARG A 337 -1.71 -13.86 11.19
N PRO A 338 -1.29 -14.14 9.95
CA PRO A 338 -0.32 -13.32 9.23
C PRO A 338 -0.82 -11.89 8.97
N ASP A 339 -2.13 -11.67 8.89
CA ASP A 339 -2.80 -10.36 8.87
C ASP A 339 -2.38 -9.51 10.07
N LEU A 340 -2.54 -10.07 11.27
CA LEU A 340 -2.28 -9.35 12.50
C LEU A 340 -0.77 -9.19 12.73
N ALA A 341 0.03 -10.16 12.31
CA ALA A 341 1.49 -10.03 12.33
C ALA A 341 1.98 -8.91 11.40
N PHE A 342 1.35 -8.76 10.22
CA PHE A 342 1.59 -7.63 9.33
C PHE A 342 1.15 -6.30 9.97
N ALA A 343 0.00 -6.26 10.64
CA ALA A 343 -0.46 -5.07 11.39
C ALA A 343 0.50 -4.65 12.51
N VAL A 344 1.03 -5.61 13.28
CA VAL A 344 2.08 -5.35 14.28
C VAL A 344 3.36 -4.80 13.63
N THR A 345 3.73 -5.33 12.46
CA THR A 345 4.90 -4.84 11.71
C THR A 345 4.72 -3.38 11.29
N MET A 346 3.55 -3.03 10.75
CA MET A 346 3.24 -1.66 10.34
C MET A 346 3.17 -0.71 11.55
N ARG A 347 2.52 -1.13 12.64
CA ARG A 347 2.51 -0.38 13.91
C ARG A 347 3.91 -0.07 14.40
N ARG A 348 4.81 -1.05 14.34
CA ARG A 348 6.21 -0.89 14.75
C ARG A 348 6.92 0.18 13.90
N ILE A 349 6.76 0.14 12.58
CA ILE A 349 7.35 1.10 11.64
C ILE A 349 6.81 2.52 11.88
N VAL A 350 5.50 2.64 12.10
CA VAL A 350 4.81 3.93 12.06
C VAL A 350 4.78 4.64 13.43
N GLU A 351 4.66 3.90 14.53
CA GLU A 351 4.46 4.48 15.88
C GLU A 351 5.59 4.21 16.88
N ASN A 352 6.19 3.02 16.86
CA ASN A 352 7.09 2.61 17.95
C ASN A 352 8.55 2.96 17.66
N GLU A 353 8.98 2.89 16.40
CA GLU A 353 10.32 3.28 15.97
C GLU A 353 10.45 4.80 15.80
N THR A 354 11.64 5.32 16.09
CA THR A 354 11.94 6.75 15.89
C THR A 354 11.88 7.09 14.41
N PHE A 355 11.18 8.17 14.06
CA PHE A 355 11.11 8.62 12.67
C PHE A 355 12.48 9.15 12.18
N PRO A 356 13.00 8.70 11.04
CA PRO A 356 12.41 7.68 10.16
C PRO A 356 12.76 6.25 10.60
N ALA A 357 11.77 5.35 10.50
CA ALA A 357 12.00 3.92 10.67
C ALA A 357 12.85 3.33 9.54
N THR A 358 13.57 2.24 9.84
CA THR A 358 14.38 1.53 8.84
C THR A 358 13.54 0.47 8.14
N VAL A 359 13.32 0.62 6.84
CA VAL A 359 12.48 -0.28 6.02
C VAL A 359 13.29 -0.75 4.82
N ASP A 360 14.22 -1.66 5.07
CA ASP A 360 15.06 -2.26 4.04
C ASP A 360 14.33 -3.36 3.24
N LEU A 361 14.99 -3.85 2.18
CA LEU A 361 14.47 -4.93 1.34
C LEU A 361 14.11 -6.20 2.12
N ALA A 362 14.86 -6.53 3.19
CA ALA A 362 14.59 -7.73 3.98
C ALA A 362 13.28 -7.59 4.75
N ARG A 363 13.06 -6.44 5.39
CA ARG A 363 11.83 -6.11 6.12
C ARG A 363 10.63 -6.04 5.18
N VAL A 364 10.79 -5.42 4.02
CA VAL A 364 9.75 -5.40 2.96
C VAL A 364 9.41 -6.83 2.51
N GLY A 365 10.42 -7.67 2.29
CA GLY A 365 10.21 -9.07 1.91
C GLY A 365 9.43 -9.87 2.97
N VAL A 366 9.68 -9.64 4.26
CA VAL A 366 8.87 -10.23 5.35
C VAL A 366 7.42 -9.72 5.28
N ALA A 367 7.23 -8.41 5.17
CA ALA A 367 5.91 -7.79 5.12
C ALA A 367 5.05 -8.29 3.94
N LEU A 368 5.62 -8.31 2.74
CA LEU A 368 4.94 -8.79 1.54
C LEU A 368 4.57 -10.29 1.63
N ARG A 369 5.45 -11.12 2.22
CA ARG A 369 5.14 -12.54 2.44
C ARG A 369 3.97 -12.75 3.39
N LEU A 370 3.91 -12.01 4.48
CA LEU A 370 2.78 -12.08 5.42
C LEU A 370 1.49 -11.64 4.74
N PHE A 371 1.56 -10.56 3.97
CA PHE A 371 0.42 -10.05 3.23
C PHE A 371 -0.10 -11.09 2.23
N LEU A 372 0.78 -11.73 1.45
CA LEU A 372 0.41 -12.78 0.52
C LEU A 372 -0.19 -14.01 1.22
N GLN A 373 0.43 -14.47 2.34
CA GLN A 373 -0.10 -15.58 3.14
C GLN A 373 -1.51 -15.31 3.66
N TRP A 374 -1.75 -14.09 4.14
CA TRP A 374 -3.08 -13.66 4.54
C TRP A 374 -4.04 -13.65 3.34
N PHE A 375 -3.64 -13.05 2.22
CA PHE A 375 -4.47 -12.91 1.03
C PHE A 375 -4.87 -14.28 0.45
N GLU A 376 -3.94 -15.23 0.39
CA GLU A 376 -4.20 -16.63 0.02
C GLU A 376 -5.22 -17.27 0.96
N LYS A 377 -5.02 -17.16 2.28
CA LYS A 377 -5.95 -17.72 3.28
C LYS A 377 -7.34 -17.08 3.17
N TYR A 378 -7.40 -15.78 2.91
CA TYR A 378 -8.64 -15.04 2.75
C TYR A 378 -9.39 -15.51 1.49
N THR A 379 -8.75 -15.46 0.32
CA THR A 379 -9.39 -15.77 -0.97
C THR A 379 -9.84 -17.23 -1.13
N HIS A 380 -9.11 -18.18 -0.53
CA HIS A 380 -9.48 -19.61 -0.51
C HIS A 380 -10.48 -19.96 0.60
N GLY A 381 -10.61 -19.10 1.61
CA GLY A 381 -11.53 -19.29 2.72
C GLY A 381 -12.99 -19.20 2.25
N ARG A 382 -13.84 -20.11 2.72
CA ARG A 382 -15.28 -19.87 2.69
C ARG A 382 -15.61 -18.87 3.80
N HIS A 383 -15.95 -17.65 3.43
CA HIS A 383 -16.38 -16.62 4.39
C HIS A 383 -17.78 -16.97 4.91
N HIS A 384 -17.84 -17.83 5.92
CA HIS A 384 -19.08 -18.29 6.56
C HIS A 384 -19.66 -17.29 7.58
N GLY A 385 -19.18 -16.04 7.58
CA GLY A 385 -19.71 -15.00 8.47
C GLY A 385 -20.94 -14.32 7.87
N ASP A 386 -21.88 -13.93 8.71
CA ASP A 386 -23.06 -13.14 8.30
C ASP A 386 -22.68 -11.79 7.66
N ILE A 387 -21.48 -11.29 7.93
CA ILE A 387 -20.91 -10.07 7.35
C ILE A 387 -19.48 -10.37 6.91
N PRO A 388 -19.16 -10.22 5.62
CA PRO A 388 -17.81 -10.45 5.12
C PRO A 388 -16.84 -9.39 5.65
N LEU A 389 -15.55 -9.74 5.73
CA LEU A 389 -14.52 -8.77 6.11
C LEU A 389 -14.25 -7.73 5.01
N PHE A 390 -14.33 -8.15 3.75
CA PHE A 390 -14.19 -7.30 2.58
C PHE A 390 -15.27 -7.63 1.57
N LEU A 391 -15.85 -6.60 0.96
CA LEU A 391 -16.55 -6.72 -0.32
C LEU A 391 -15.52 -6.85 -1.45
N ASP A 392 -15.91 -7.43 -2.59
CA ASP A 392 -15.02 -7.58 -3.75
C ASP A 392 -14.48 -6.23 -4.26
N SER A 393 -15.29 -5.16 -4.15
CA SER A 393 -14.86 -3.79 -4.45
C SER A 393 -13.72 -3.31 -3.55
N ASP A 394 -13.81 -3.64 -2.25
CA ASP A 394 -12.99 -3.07 -1.19
C ASP A 394 -11.70 -3.85 -0.97
N LEU A 395 -11.73 -5.16 -1.27
CA LEU A 395 -10.57 -6.04 -1.15
C LEU A 395 -9.38 -5.48 -1.94
N TRP A 396 -9.61 -5.14 -3.21
CA TRP A 396 -8.55 -4.62 -4.07
C TRP A 396 -8.09 -3.23 -3.64
N THR A 397 -8.99 -2.38 -3.17
CA THR A 397 -8.61 -1.07 -2.60
C THR A 397 -7.68 -1.26 -1.42
N PHE A 398 -8.04 -2.15 -0.48
CA PHE A 398 -7.20 -2.48 0.67
C PHE A 398 -5.82 -3.01 0.26
N VAL A 399 -5.78 -3.98 -0.66
CA VAL A 399 -4.52 -4.56 -1.17
C VAL A 399 -3.62 -3.49 -1.76
N LEU A 400 -4.15 -2.68 -2.67
CA LEU A 400 -3.36 -1.69 -3.40
C LEU A 400 -2.90 -0.54 -2.50
N GLU A 401 -3.70 -0.12 -1.53
CA GLU A 401 -3.28 0.84 -0.50
C GLU A 401 -2.12 0.32 0.34
N ARG A 402 -2.19 -0.92 0.83
CA ARG A 402 -1.10 -1.50 1.64
C ARG A 402 0.22 -1.55 0.86
N HIS A 403 0.17 -1.92 -0.41
CA HIS A 403 1.35 -1.93 -1.27
C HIS A 403 1.87 -0.52 -1.57
N SER A 404 0.97 0.47 -1.77
CA SER A 404 1.35 1.88 -1.92
C SER A 404 2.08 2.41 -0.68
N GLU A 405 1.60 2.14 0.52
CA GLU A 405 2.28 2.58 1.75
C GLU A 405 3.65 1.91 1.92
N LEU A 406 3.77 0.61 1.60
CA LEU A 406 5.06 -0.06 1.60
C LEU A 406 6.05 0.54 0.59
N LEU A 407 5.57 0.93 -0.60
CA LEU A 407 6.39 1.65 -1.60
C LEU A 407 6.88 2.99 -1.05
N LYS A 408 6.02 3.79 -0.42
CA LYS A 408 6.43 5.06 0.18
C LYS A 408 7.53 4.84 1.22
N TRP A 409 7.34 3.90 2.14
CA TRP A 409 8.31 3.63 3.21
C TRP A 409 9.66 3.15 2.68
N VAL A 410 9.69 2.21 1.72
CA VAL A 410 10.96 1.68 1.20
C VAL A 410 11.68 2.69 0.31
N LEU A 411 10.94 3.47 -0.49
CA LEU A 411 11.54 4.54 -1.29
C LEU A 411 12.03 5.68 -0.41
N PHE A 412 11.30 6.00 0.65
CA PHE A 412 11.77 6.96 1.64
C PHE A 412 13.05 6.46 2.32
N HIS A 413 13.16 5.17 2.63
CA HIS A 413 14.38 4.60 3.20
C HIS A 413 15.60 4.75 2.26
N TYR A 414 15.45 4.47 0.96
CA TYR A 414 16.56 4.48 0.00
C TYR A 414 16.82 5.82 -0.70
N CYS A 415 15.82 6.70 -0.79
CA CYS A 415 15.87 7.92 -1.60
C CYS A 415 15.65 9.21 -0.80
N ARG A 416 15.54 9.16 0.54
CA ARG A 416 15.35 10.37 1.38
C ARG A 416 16.50 11.36 1.26
N ASP A 417 17.74 10.87 1.23
CA ASP A 417 18.92 11.70 1.02
C ASP A 417 19.32 11.63 -0.46
N GLU A 418 19.02 12.71 -1.21
CA GLU A 418 19.31 12.80 -2.64
C GLU A 418 20.80 12.60 -2.95
N ALA A 419 21.70 13.04 -2.06
CA ALA A 419 23.14 12.92 -2.28
C ALA A 419 23.65 11.49 -2.09
N ALA A 420 22.93 10.67 -1.32
CA ALA A 420 23.30 9.31 -0.94
C ALA A 420 22.26 8.26 -1.37
N ALA A 421 21.41 8.59 -2.36
CA ALA A 421 20.28 7.75 -2.74
C ALA A 421 20.76 6.41 -3.34
N ASP A 422 20.28 5.29 -2.77
CA ASP A 422 20.50 3.95 -3.30
C ASP A 422 19.40 3.58 -4.30
N VAL A 423 19.54 4.11 -5.52
CA VAL A 423 18.58 3.92 -6.61
C VAL A 423 18.42 2.44 -6.97
N ILE A 424 19.48 1.63 -6.92
CA ILE A 424 19.42 0.22 -7.28
C ILE A 424 18.53 -0.55 -6.30
N SER A 425 18.71 -0.32 -5.00
CA SER A 425 17.87 -0.96 -3.99
C SER A 425 16.43 -0.45 -4.05
N ALA A 426 16.22 0.83 -4.35
CA ALA A 426 14.89 1.39 -4.60
C ALA A 426 14.20 0.70 -5.79
N LEU A 427 14.88 0.52 -6.92
CA LEU A 427 14.33 -0.20 -8.08
C LEU A 427 13.98 -1.66 -7.76
N LYS A 428 14.83 -2.36 -7.00
CA LYS A 428 14.55 -3.72 -6.53
C LYS A 428 13.32 -3.76 -5.65
N ALA A 429 13.16 -2.79 -4.75
CA ALA A 429 12.03 -2.71 -3.85
C ALA A 429 10.72 -2.49 -4.62
N VAL A 430 10.70 -1.56 -5.58
CA VAL A 430 9.53 -1.31 -6.42
C VAL A 430 9.12 -2.59 -7.17
N LYS A 431 10.10 -3.30 -7.75
CA LYS A 431 9.84 -4.57 -8.44
C LYS A 431 9.27 -5.63 -7.49
N ALA A 432 9.84 -5.78 -6.29
CA ALA A 432 9.35 -6.74 -5.30
C ALA A 432 7.89 -6.47 -4.88
N VAL A 433 7.56 -5.20 -4.65
CA VAL A 433 6.19 -4.78 -4.31
C VAL A 433 5.23 -5.03 -5.49
N CYS A 434 5.60 -4.64 -6.71
CA CYS A 434 4.75 -4.89 -7.89
C CYS A 434 4.54 -6.38 -8.16
N PHE A 435 5.58 -7.20 -7.96
CA PHE A 435 5.49 -8.65 -8.08
C PHE A 435 4.54 -9.26 -7.04
N SER A 436 4.56 -8.76 -5.80
CA SER A 436 3.61 -9.18 -4.76
C SER A 436 2.15 -8.89 -5.15
N VAL A 437 1.87 -7.71 -5.73
CA VAL A 437 0.52 -7.39 -6.25
C VAL A 437 0.11 -8.36 -7.36
N GLN A 438 1.04 -8.67 -8.29
CA GLN A 438 0.79 -9.64 -9.35
C GLN A 438 0.54 -11.05 -8.80
N GLN A 439 1.26 -11.47 -7.76
CA GLN A 439 1.03 -12.75 -7.08
C GLN A 439 -0.35 -12.78 -6.43
N CYS A 440 -0.76 -11.70 -5.76
CA CYS A 440 -2.12 -11.57 -5.22
C CYS A 440 -3.17 -11.70 -6.35
N LEU A 441 -2.93 -11.09 -7.51
CA LEU A 441 -3.82 -11.24 -8.66
C LEU A 441 -3.89 -12.70 -9.13
N GLY A 442 -2.76 -13.38 -9.28
CA GLY A 442 -2.73 -14.80 -9.64
C GLY A 442 -3.52 -15.69 -8.67
N VAL A 443 -3.35 -15.45 -7.37
CA VAL A 443 -4.08 -16.14 -6.29
C VAL A 443 -5.59 -15.88 -6.41
N TYR A 444 -5.99 -14.62 -6.55
CA TYR A 444 -7.39 -14.23 -6.67
C TYR A 444 -8.07 -14.86 -7.89
N LEU A 445 -7.44 -14.79 -9.06
CA LEU A 445 -7.96 -15.37 -10.30
C LEU A 445 -8.11 -16.89 -10.18
N THR A 446 -7.14 -17.57 -9.56
CA THR A 446 -7.21 -19.01 -9.29
C THR A 446 -8.38 -19.34 -8.35
N ALA A 447 -8.57 -18.54 -7.30
CA ALA A 447 -9.68 -18.70 -6.39
C ALA A 447 -11.03 -18.49 -7.10
N VAL A 448 -11.20 -17.42 -7.90
CA VAL A 448 -12.41 -17.15 -8.69
C VAL A 448 -12.72 -18.29 -9.67
N ALA A 449 -11.70 -18.81 -10.36
CA ALA A 449 -11.85 -19.93 -11.29
C ALA A 449 -12.43 -21.18 -10.59
N SER A 450 -12.00 -21.43 -9.34
CA SER A 450 -12.46 -22.57 -8.52
C SER A 450 -13.87 -22.41 -7.94
N ARG A 451 -14.40 -21.17 -7.85
CA ARG A 451 -15.74 -20.90 -7.28
C ARG A 451 -16.84 -21.44 -8.19
N ARG A 452 -17.96 -21.86 -7.59
CA ARG A 452 -19.17 -22.27 -8.32
C ARG A 452 -20.02 -21.04 -8.68
N LEU A 453 -19.55 -20.27 -9.65
CA LEU A 453 -20.21 -19.07 -10.18
C LEU A 453 -20.49 -19.24 -11.69
N SER A 454 -21.42 -18.46 -12.24
CA SER A 454 -21.65 -18.41 -13.69
C SER A 454 -20.41 -17.90 -14.43
N SER A 455 -20.28 -18.28 -15.71
CA SER A 455 -19.13 -17.87 -16.52
C SER A 455 -19.03 -16.34 -16.65
N ASP A 456 -20.15 -15.66 -16.82
CA ASP A 456 -20.19 -14.21 -17.02
C ASP A 456 -19.74 -13.46 -15.75
N VAL A 457 -20.18 -13.91 -14.58
CA VAL A 457 -19.76 -13.33 -13.29
C VAL A 457 -18.27 -13.55 -13.07
N LYS A 458 -17.74 -14.75 -13.38
CA LYS A 458 -16.29 -15.00 -13.29
C LYS A 458 -15.51 -14.05 -14.20
N GLN A 459 -15.91 -13.94 -15.46
CA GLN A 459 -15.24 -13.05 -16.41
C GLN A 459 -15.28 -11.59 -15.97
N GLN A 460 -16.39 -11.13 -15.38
CA GLN A 460 -16.50 -9.77 -14.85
C GLN A 460 -15.54 -9.54 -13.67
N LEU A 461 -15.53 -10.43 -12.67
CA LEU A 461 -14.63 -10.33 -11.51
C LEU A 461 -13.16 -10.36 -11.93
N GLU A 462 -12.79 -11.22 -12.88
CA GLU A 462 -11.44 -11.29 -13.41
C GLU A 462 -11.04 -10.01 -14.15
N ARG A 463 -11.95 -9.46 -14.97
CA ARG A 463 -11.71 -8.22 -15.73
C ARG A 463 -11.54 -7.02 -14.81
N GLU A 464 -12.39 -6.88 -13.80
CA GLU A 464 -12.32 -5.80 -12.83
C GLU A 464 -11.03 -5.85 -11.99
N ALA A 465 -10.67 -7.03 -11.50
CA ALA A 465 -9.44 -7.23 -10.74
C ALA A 465 -8.19 -6.89 -11.57
N ARG A 466 -8.13 -7.40 -12.81
CA ARG A 466 -7.04 -7.08 -13.75
C ARG A 466 -6.95 -5.58 -14.03
N LYS A 467 -8.09 -4.93 -14.29
CA LYS A 467 -8.13 -3.49 -14.54
C LYS A 467 -7.58 -2.71 -13.34
N LYS A 468 -8.06 -2.98 -12.12
CA LYS A 468 -7.57 -2.28 -10.91
C LYS A 468 -6.06 -2.44 -10.71
N VAL A 469 -5.52 -3.63 -10.95
CA VAL A 469 -4.07 -3.89 -10.84
C VAL A 469 -3.29 -3.17 -11.95
N CYS A 470 -3.76 -3.22 -13.19
CA CYS A 470 -3.12 -2.50 -14.30
C CYS A 470 -3.13 -0.98 -14.08
N ASP A 471 -4.27 -0.41 -13.69
CA ASP A 471 -4.42 1.02 -13.40
C ASP A 471 -3.46 1.43 -12.27
N TRP A 472 -3.39 0.66 -11.18
CA TRP A 472 -2.47 0.95 -10.08
C TRP A 472 -1.00 0.86 -10.50
N VAL A 473 -0.64 -0.14 -11.30
CA VAL A 473 0.74 -0.27 -11.77
C VAL A 473 1.13 0.89 -12.67
N GLU A 474 0.28 1.27 -13.61
CA GLU A 474 0.54 2.40 -14.50
C GLU A 474 0.63 3.71 -13.71
N TYR A 475 -0.39 4.05 -12.93
CA TYR A 475 -0.47 5.37 -12.28
C TYR A 475 0.43 5.49 -11.04
N THR A 476 0.47 4.45 -10.19
CA THR A 476 1.19 4.50 -8.92
C THR A 476 2.63 4.02 -9.07
N ALA A 477 2.85 2.78 -9.52
CA ALA A 477 4.21 2.24 -9.58
C ALA A 477 5.07 2.93 -10.65
N VAL A 478 4.55 3.06 -11.87
CA VAL A 478 5.30 3.59 -13.01
C VAL A 478 5.29 5.12 -13.02
N ASN A 479 4.11 5.73 -13.16
CA ASN A 479 3.99 7.17 -13.40
C ASN A 479 4.30 8.03 -12.16
N THR A 480 4.18 7.48 -10.95
CA THR A 480 4.52 8.21 -9.72
C THR A 480 5.91 7.83 -9.23
N PHE A 481 6.13 6.57 -8.84
CA PHE A 481 7.36 6.19 -8.14
C PHE A 481 8.56 6.00 -9.06
N LEU A 482 8.46 5.18 -10.13
CA LEU A 482 9.59 4.97 -11.04
C LEU A 482 9.92 6.24 -11.85
N SER A 483 8.91 7.02 -12.25
CA SER A 483 9.15 8.34 -12.85
C SER A 483 9.77 9.33 -11.85
N GLY A 484 9.43 9.24 -10.57
CA GLY A 484 10.10 10.02 -9.52
C GLY A 484 11.57 9.65 -9.34
N ILE A 485 11.90 8.35 -9.39
CA ILE A 485 13.29 7.87 -9.38
C ILE A 485 14.04 8.35 -10.63
N GLN A 486 13.39 8.28 -11.80
CA GLN A 486 13.95 8.80 -13.05
C GLN A 486 14.31 10.27 -12.93
N HIS A 487 13.39 11.08 -12.39
CA HIS A 487 13.60 12.50 -12.20
C HIS A 487 14.78 12.78 -11.27
N LEU A 488 14.87 12.05 -10.17
CA LEU A 488 16.00 12.12 -9.23
C LEU A 488 17.34 11.80 -9.92
N CYS A 489 17.38 10.78 -10.79
CA CYS A 489 18.57 10.45 -11.58
C CYS A 489 18.95 11.58 -12.56
N CYS A 490 17.96 12.19 -13.23
CA CYS A 490 18.18 13.29 -14.17
C CYS A 490 18.68 14.56 -13.45
N GLU A 491 18.12 14.91 -12.29
CA GLU A 491 18.58 16.05 -11.48
C GLU A 491 20.02 15.85 -10.98
N ALA A 492 20.34 14.63 -10.52
CA ALA A 492 21.70 14.28 -10.11
C ALA A 492 22.70 14.39 -11.28
N ALA A 493 22.31 13.96 -12.49
CA ALA A 493 23.13 14.11 -13.69
C ALA A 493 23.42 15.58 -14.01
N ALA A 494 22.40 16.44 -13.97
CA ALA A 494 22.53 17.87 -14.22
C ALA A 494 23.45 18.55 -13.18
N GLY A 495 23.31 18.20 -11.89
CA GLY A 495 24.18 18.70 -10.83
C GLY A 495 25.64 18.27 -11.00
N ALA A 496 25.89 17.01 -11.38
CA ALA A 496 27.23 16.49 -11.62
C ALA A 496 27.93 17.18 -12.81
N THR A 497 27.19 17.49 -13.89
CA THR A 497 27.75 18.24 -15.02
C THR A 497 28.15 19.68 -14.69
N ALA A 498 27.58 20.26 -13.61
CA ALA A 498 27.90 21.61 -13.15
C ALA A 498 29.08 21.66 -12.16
N ALA A 499 29.42 20.55 -11.51
CA ALA A 499 30.32 20.51 -10.35
C ALA A 499 31.70 19.86 -10.59
N THR A 500 32.15 19.73 -11.84
CA THR A 500 33.42 19.04 -12.14
C THR A 500 34.64 19.67 -11.47
N ALA A 501 35.08 19.09 -10.34
CA ALA A 501 36.47 18.78 -10.05
C ALA A 501 36.56 17.81 -8.84
N SER A 502 37.27 16.71 -9.05
CA SER A 502 37.94 15.90 -8.01
C SER A 502 37.11 14.98 -7.10
N THR A 503 36.56 13.89 -7.63
CA THR A 503 36.78 12.55 -7.02
C THR A 503 36.35 11.42 -7.97
N PRO A 504 37.24 10.49 -8.34
CA PRO A 504 36.84 9.24 -8.98
C PRO A 504 36.69 8.15 -7.91
N LEU A 505 35.55 7.47 -7.81
CA LEU A 505 35.43 6.14 -7.19
C LEU A 505 34.01 5.56 -7.36
N CYS A 506 33.89 4.47 -8.13
CA CYS A 506 32.90 3.39 -7.99
C CYS A 506 31.39 3.69 -7.91
N ALA A 507 30.90 4.87 -8.30
CA ALA A 507 29.46 5.13 -8.45
C ALA A 507 29.01 4.87 -9.91
N LEU A 508 27.89 4.15 -10.11
CA LEU A 508 27.29 4.00 -11.44
C LEU A 508 26.94 5.38 -12.02
N THR A 509 27.10 5.55 -13.33
CA THR A 509 26.78 6.83 -13.97
C THR A 509 25.27 7.12 -13.87
N PRO A 510 24.85 8.38 -13.66
CA PRO A 510 23.43 8.74 -13.66
C PRO A 510 22.66 8.28 -14.90
N ALA A 511 23.34 8.25 -16.07
CA ALA A 511 22.78 7.74 -17.31
C ALA A 511 22.44 6.24 -17.26
N LEU A 512 23.28 5.42 -16.60
CA LEU A 512 23.01 4.00 -16.43
C LEU A 512 21.78 3.77 -15.54
N LEU A 513 21.70 4.50 -14.42
CA LEU A 513 20.57 4.41 -13.48
C LEU A 513 19.25 4.86 -14.13
N ALA A 514 19.29 5.87 -14.98
CA ALA A 514 18.15 6.30 -15.80
C ALA A 514 17.67 5.15 -16.73
N VAL A 515 18.58 4.51 -17.46
CA VAL A 515 18.23 3.39 -18.34
C VAL A 515 17.73 2.17 -17.54
N GLU A 516 18.34 1.86 -16.39
CA GLU A 516 17.87 0.79 -15.50
C GLU A 516 16.46 1.06 -14.96
N THR A 517 16.14 2.33 -14.71
CA THR A 517 14.80 2.75 -14.28
C THR A 517 13.80 2.56 -15.42
N ASP A 518 14.15 2.90 -16.67
CA ASP A 518 13.31 2.65 -17.83
C ASP A 518 13.08 1.15 -18.08
N VAL A 519 14.12 0.32 -17.92
CA VAL A 519 13.98 -1.15 -17.91
C VAL A 519 13.00 -1.59 -16.83
N ALA A 520 13.11 -1.03 -15.62
CA ALA A 520 12.23 -1.38 -14.51
C ALA A 520 10.76 -1.01 -14.79
N LYS A 521 10.50 0.18 -15.35
CA LYS A 521 9.14 0.59 -15.77
C LYS A 521 8.54 -0.43 -16.72
N VAL A 522 9.28 -0.80 -17.76
CA VAL A 522 8.76 -1.72 -18.77
C VAL A 522 8.61 -3.15 -18.24
N GLN A 523 9.54 -3.62 -17.40
CA GLN A 523 9.38 -4.91 -16.73
C GLN A 523 8.08 -4.94 -15.94
N VAL A 524 7.81 -3.90 -15.15
CA VAL A 524 6.60 -3.79 -14.32
C VAL A 524 5.32 -3.73 -15.17
N LEU A 525 5.30 -2.94 -16.26
CA LEU A 525 4.16 -2.87 -17.17
C LEU A 525 3.87 -4.22 -17.85
N LEU A 526 4.90 -4.85 -18.41
CA LEU A 526 4.76 -6.12 -19.14
C LEU A 526 4.40 -7.31 -18.22
N LEU A 527 4.68 -7.22 -16.92
CA LEU A 527 4.25 -8.22 -15.94
C LEU A 527 2.73 -8.22 -15.74
N CYS A 528 2.09 -7.06 -15.87
CA CYS A 528 0.66 -6.91 -15.61
C CYS A 528 -0.17 -7.28 -16.84
N ASP A 529 0.11 -6.62 -17.97
CA ASP A 529 -0.52 -6.95 -19.24
C ASP A 529 0.41 -6.59 -20.40
N ALA A 530 1.13 -7.60 -20.86
CA ALA A 530 2.07 -7.45 -21.97
C ALA A 530 1.40 -7.08 -23.30
N VAL A 531 0.10 -7.34 -23.49
CA VAL A 531 -0.61 -6.96 -24.73
C VAL A 531 -0.96 -5.48 -24.66
N LEU A 532 -1.56 -5.05 -23.54
CA LEU A 532 -2.00 -3.67 -23.33
C LEU A 532 -0.82 -2.69 -23.42
N PHE A 533 0.31 -3.02 -22.79
CA PHE A 533 1.44 -2.10 -22.65
C PHE A 533 2.57 -2.29 -23.66
N ALA A 534 2.40 -3.11 -24.71
CA ALA A 534 3.47 -3.41 -25.66
C ALA A 534 4.01 -2.16 -26.39
N MET A 535 3.12 -1.22 -26.76
CA MET A 535 3.53 0.00 -27.47
C MET A 535 4.20 1.00 -26.54
N ASP A 536 3.70 1.16 -25.32
CA ASP A 536 4.30 2.06 -24.33
C ASP A 536 5.66 1.54 -23.88
N ALA A 537 5.81 0.22 -23.73
CA ALA A 537 7.09 -0.44 -23.54
C ALA A 537 8.10 -0.05 -24.62
N ARG A 538 7.73 -0.13 -25.91
CA ARG A 538 8.65 0.22 -27.01
C ARG A 538 9.00 1.71 -27.03
N ARG A 539 8.03 2.60 -26.74
CA ARG A 539 8.26 4.04 -26.64
C ARG A 539 9.29 4.40 -25.57
N ILE A 540 9.32 3.65 -24.47
CA ILE A 540 10.31 3.82 -23.39
C ILE A 540 11.65 3.19 -23.78
N LEU A 541 11.66 1.96 -24.31
CA LEU A 541 12.89 1.19 -24.52
C LEU A 541 13.75 1.65 -25.70
N LEU A 542 13.15 2.11 -26.80
CA LEU A 542 13.91 2.46 -28.01
C LEU A 542 14.88 3.64 -27.77
N PRO A 543 14.47 4.78 -27.16
CA PRO A 543 15.41 5.85 -26.82
C PRO A 543 16.47 5.43 -25.79
N ALA A 544 16.09 4.57 -24.84
CA ALA A 544 17.00 4.04 -23.82
C ALA A 544 18.10 3.15 -24.43
N LEU A 545 17.76 2.40 -25.48
CA LEU A 545 18.69 1.57 -26.24
C LEU A 545 19.72 2.40 -27.02
N GLU A 546 19.30 3.46 -27.70
CA GLU A 546 20.22 4.40 -28.36
C GLU A 546 21.18 5.05 -27.34
N THR A 547 20.62 5.50 -26.21
CA THR A 547 21.41 6.10 -25.12
C THR A 547 22.45 5.13 -24.58
N GLY A 548 22.06 3.88 -24.32
CA GLY A 548 22.95 2.86 -23.78
C GLY A 548 24.08 2.47 -24.73
N PHE A 549 23.79 2.29 -26.02
CA PHE A 549 24.85 2.03 -27.01
C PHE A 549 25.83 3.19 -27.14
N ASN A 550 25.35 4.44 -27.17
CA ASN A 550 26.22 5.62 -27.20
C ASN A 550 27.16 5.66 -25.98
N GLN A 551 26.65 5.41 -24.77
CA GLN A 551 27.48 5.36 -23.56
C GLN A 551 28.50 4.22 -23.60
N MET A 552 28.10 3.02 -24.03
CA MET A 552 29.02 1.89 -24.18
C MET A 552 30.12 2.16 -25.21
N HIS A 553 29.82 2.83 -26.32
CA HIS A 553 30.83 3.24 -27.29
C HIS A 553 31.88 4.19 -26.70
N HIS A 554 31.45 5.17 -25.89
CA HIS A 554 32.36 6.06 -25.19
C HIS A 554 33.25 5.29 -24.19
N LEU A 555 32.66 4.39 -23.41
CA LEU A 555 33.37 3.62 -22.38
C LEU A 555 34.30 2.54 -22.93
N ALA A 556 34.00 1.97 -24.09
CA ALA A 556 34.86 0.97 -24.73
C ALA A 556 36.28 1.51 -25.04
N GLY A 557 36.45 2.83 -25.13
CA GLY A 557 37.76 3.48 -25.24
C GLY A 557 38.54 3.65 -23.93
N ASP A 558 37.85 3.67 -22.78
CA ASP A 558 38.39 4.14 -21.48
C ASP A 558 38.76 3.01 -20.49
N THR A 559 38.66 1.74 -20.88
CA THR A 559 39.09 0.52 -20.12
C THR A 559 38.44 0.24 -18.76
N ASP A 560 37.36 0.93 -18.35
CA ASP A 560 36.59 0.53 -17.15
C ASP A 560 35.67 -0.67 -17.43
N THR A 561 36.25 -1.87 -17.30
CA THR A 561 35.56 -3.15 -17.52
C THR A 561 34.39 -3.38 -16.57
N ALA A 562 34.42 -2.81 -15.35
CA ALA A 562 33.35 -3.00 -14.38
C ALA A 562 32.10 -2.20 -14.77
N VAL A 563 32.26 -0.93 -15.15
CA VAL A 563 31.14 -0.10 -15.61
C VAL A 563 30.56 -0.64 -16.92
N LEU A 564 31.43 -1.09 -17.84
CA LEU A 564 31.00 -1.72 -19.10
C LEU A 564 30.21 -3.02 -18.88
N SER A 565 30.53 -3.78 -17.83
CA SER A 565 29.76 -4.98 -17.43
C SER A 565 28.35 -4.65 -16.97
N HIS A 566 28.18 -3.58 -16.19
CA HIS A 566 26.86 -3.15 -15.74
C HIS A 566 26.00 -2.66 -16.92
N TRP A 567 26.59 -1.87 -17.83
CA TRP A 567 25.93 -1.51 -19.09
C TRP A 567 25.54 -2.73 -19.91
N THR A 568 26.41 -3.73 -20.02
CA THR A 568 26.12 -4.97 -20.74
C THR A 568 24.88 -5.67 -20.17
N MET A 569 24.78 -5.80 -18.84
CA MET A 569 23.61 -6.39 -18.18
C MET A 569 22.34 -5.57 -18.35
N CYS A 570 22.46 -4.25 -18.30
CA CYS A 570 21.35 -3.33 -18.52
C CYS A 570 20.82 -3.42 -19.96
N MET A 571 21.71 -3.40 -20.95
CA MET A 571 21.37 -3.56 -22.37
C MET A 571 20.77 -4.93 -22.69
N LEU A 572 21.29 -6.00 -22.08
CA LEU A 572 20.66 -7.32 -22.19
C LEU A 572 19.23 -7.32 -21.64
N SER A 573 18.98 -6.62 -20.54
CA SER A 573 17.66 -6.49 -19.95
C SER A 573 16.71 -5.67 -20.84
N LEU A 574 17.19 -4.56 -21.43
CA LEU A 574 16.46 -3.77 -22.43
C LEU A 574 16.05 -4.64 -23.63
N LEU A 575 16.99 -5.35 -24.24
CA LEU A 575 16.75 -6.19 -25.41
C LEU A 575 15.74 -7.31 -25.10
N ARG A 576 15.87 -7.96 -23.93
CA ARG A 576 14.89 -8.97 -23.48
C ARG A 576 13.49 -8.37 -23.31
N CYS A 577 13.36 -7.16 -22.78
CA CYS A 577 12.06 -6.48 -22.67
C CYS A 577 11.48 -6.12 -24.05
N LEU A 578 12.31 -5.65 -24.98
CA LEU A 578 11.90 -5.39 -26.38
C LEU A 578 11.39 -6.68 -27.05
N CYS A 579 12.13 -7.79 -26.90
CA CYS A 579 11.71 -9.11 -27.40
C CYS A 579 10.35 -9.53 -26.82
N ARG A 580 10.14 -9.35 -25.52
CA ARG A 580 8.85 -9.66 -24.86
C ARG A 580 7.69 -8.82 -25.40
N SER A 581 7.95 -7.55 -25.75
CA SER A 581 6.95 -6.68 -26.36
C SER A 581 6.53 -7.14 -27.76
N LEU A 582 7.35 -7.94 -28.45
CA LEU A 582 7.06 -8.50 -29.79
C LEU A 582 6.19 -9.75 -29.74
N CYS A 583 6.50 -10.66 -28.82
CA CYS A 583 5.94 -12.03 -28.76
C CYS A 583 4.40 -12.12 -28.55
N ARG A 584 3.67 -11.00 -28.41
CA ARG A 584 2.25 -10.98 -28.02
C ARG A 584 1.30 -10.25 -28.98
N LEU A 585 1.79 -9.71 -30.10
CA LEU A 585 0.94 -9.19 -31.19
C LEU A 585 0.69 -10.29 -32.23
N LYS A 586 -0.18 -11.26 -31.92
CA LYS A 586 -0.52 -12.33 -32.88
C LYS A 586 -1.57 -11.95 -33.93
N ASP A 587 -2.21 -10.78 -33.81
CA ASP A 587 -3.37 -10.43 -34.64
C ASP A 587 -3.17 -9.22 -35.60
N GLY A 588 -1.94 -8.80 -35.91
CA GLY A 588 -1.76 -7.58 -36.72
C GLY A 588 -0.46 -7.47 -37.51
N THR A 589 -0.56 -7.91 -38.78
CA THR A 589 0.22 -7.53 -39.98
C THR A 589 1.26 -6.39 -39.88
N VAL A 590 2.51 -6.71 -40.28
CA VAL A 590 3.53 -5.84 -40.94
C VAL A 590 4.55 -5.06 -40.07
N THR A 591 4.64 -5.23 -38.74
CA THR A 591 5.67 -4.52 -37.92
C THR A 591 6.68 -5.39 -37.14
N ALA A 592 6.59 -6.72 -37.24
CA ALA A 592 7.43 -7.63 -36.45
C ALA A 592 8.80 -7.92 -37.09
N GLU A 593 8.88 -8.02 -38.43
CA GLU A 593 10.10 -8.43 -39.13
C GLU A 593 11.22 -7.38 -39.07
N ASP A 594 10.92 -6.11 -39.33
CA ASP A 594 11.90 -5.02 -39.25
C ASP A 594 12.47 -4.86 -37.84
N LEU A 595 11.62 -5.00 -36.82
CA LEU A 595 12.04 -4.91 -35.43
C LEU A 595 12.83 -6.16 -34.98
N ALA A 596 12.51 -7.35 -35.52
CA ALA A 596 13.32 -8.55 -35.30
C ALA A 596 14.71 -8.45 -35.95
N LEU A 597 14.81 -7.88 -37.14
CA LEU A 597 16.11 -7.57 -37.79
C LEU A 597 16.91 -6.54 -36.99
N ALA A 598 16.25 -5.51 -36.46
CA ALA A 598 16.89 -4.54 -35.57
C ALA A 598 17.38 -5.19 -34.26
N LEU A 599 16.58 -6.05 -33.63
CA LEU A 599 17.03 -6.78 -32.43
C LEU A 599 18.26 -7.65 -32.71
N HIS A 600 18.28 -8.34 -33.86
CA HIS A 600 19.45 -9.11 -34.29
C HIS A 600 20.71 -8.25 -34.41
N SER A 601 20.60 -7.06 -35.02
CA SER A 601 21.75 -6.14 -35.12
C SER A 601 22.18 -5.59 -33.76
N HIS A 602 21.23 -5.29 -32.87
CA HIS A 602 21.54 -4.84 -31.51
C HIS A 602 22.21 -5.91 -30.66
N TYR A 603 21.82 -7.18 -30.75
CA TYR A 603 22.53 -8.27 -30.05
C TYR A 603 23.97 -8.42 -30.54
N ARG A 604 24.22 -8.30 -31.85
CA ARG A 604 25.58 -8.28 -32.41
C ARG A 604 26.40 -7.11 -31.90
N GLU A 605 25.81 -5.92 -31.89
CA GLU A 605 26.49 -4.72 -31.42
C GLU A 605 26.81 -4.81 -29.93
N LEU A 606 25.87 -5.33 -29.13
CA LEU A 606 26.10 -5.56 -27.71
C LEU A 606 27.24 -6.57 -27.50
N GLN A 607 27.25 -7.68 -28.24
CA GLN A 607 28.32 -8.68 -28.16
C GLN A 607 29.69 -8.06 -28.46
N ARG A 608 29.77 -7.14 -29.43
CA ARG A 608 30.98 -6.43 -29.84
C ARG A 608 31.49 -5.45 -28.77
N LEU A 609 30.58 -4.77 -28.08
CA LEU A 609 30.92 -3.76 -27.06
C LEU A 609 31.08 -4.36 -25.65
N SER A 610 30.64 -5.59 -25.42
CA SER A 610 30.70 -6.24 -24.11
C SER A 610 32.12 -6.68 -23.74
N PRO A 611 32.45 -6.76 -22.44
CA PRO A 611 33.69 -7.39 -22.00
C PRO A 611 33.75 -8.86 -22.46
N ALA A 612 34.94 -9.34 -22.81
CA ALA A 612 35.13 -10.68 -23.38
C ALA A 612 34.58 -11.82 -22.51
N PHE A 613 34.58 -11.66 -21.17
CA PHE A 613 34.05 -12.66 -20.25
C PHE A 613 32.51 -12.69 -20.16
N MET A 614 31.82 -11.68 -20.72
CA MET A 614 30.36 -11.63 -20.81
C MET A 614 29.82 -12.00 -22.19
N THR A 615 30.71 -12.25 -23.16
CA THR A 615 30.33 -12.59 -24.55
C THR A 615 29.44 -13.82 -24.60
N ASP A 616 29.72 -14.86 -23.81
CA ASP A 616 28.91 -16.08 -23.75
C ASP A 616 27.48 -15.77 -23.29
N LEU A 617 27.33 -14.96 -22.24
CA LEU A 617 26.01 -14.55 -21.72
C LEU A 617 25.18 -13.79 -22.77
N VAL A 618 25.81 -12.90 -23.53
CA VAL A 618 25.13 -12.16 -24.62
C VAL A 618 24.76 -13.10 -25.75
N THR A 619 25.64 -14.04 -26.08
CA THR A 619 25.43 -15.03 -27.14
C THR A 619 24.28 -15.96 -26.80
N ASP A 620 24.20 -16.46 -25.56
CA ASP A 620 23.10 -17.29 -25.08
C ASP A 620 21.76 -16.55 -25.16
N ALA A 621 21.71 -15.30 -24.67
CA ALA A 621 20.50 -14.48 -24.75
C ALA A 621 20.07 -14.20 -26.20
N TRP A 622 21.02 -14.05 -27.11
CA TRP A 622 20.77 -13.86 -28.53
C TRP A 622 20.25 -15.14 -29.19
N ILE A 623 20.82 -16.31 -28.86
CA ILE A 623 20.35 -17.62 -29.30
C ILE A 623 18.91 -17.86 -28.81
N ASP A 624 18.61 -17.56 -27.54
CA ASP A 624 17.26 -17.69 -26.98
C ASP A 624 16.23 -16.86 -27.77
N PHE A 625 16.60 -15.62 -28.15
CA PHE A 625 15.77 -14.77 -29.02
C PHE A 625 15.52 -15.42 -30.38
N LEU A 626 16.59 -15.88 -31.06
CA LEU A 626 16.48 -16.51 -32.39
C LEU A 626 15.67 -17.81 -32.36
N LEU A 627 15.78 -18.59 -31.29
CA LEU A 627 15.00 -19.82 -31.08
C LEU A 627 13.53 -19.53 -30.76
N GLY A 628 13.25 -18.41 -30.07
CA GLY A 628 11.90 -17.97 -29.73
C GLY A 628 11.09 -17.51 -30.95
N GLU A 629 11.69 -16.71 -31.83
CA GLU A 629 11.07 -16.27 -33.10
C GLU A 629 10.84 -17.45 -34.07
N GLY A 630 11.64 -18.53 -33.97
CA GLY A 630 11.49 -19.74 -34.79
C GLY A 630 10.33 -20.67 -34.41
N ARG A 631 9.62 -20.46 -33.29
CA ARG A 631 8.52 -21.33 -32.82
C ARG A 631 7.19 -20.60 -32.73
N GLY A 632 6.48 -20.54 -33.85
CA GLY A 632 5.03 -20.54 -33.81
C GLY A 632 4.52 -21.83 -33.14
N ALA A 633 3.70 -21.68 -32.09
CA ALA A 633 2.98 -22.73 -31.36
C ALA A 633 3.79 -23.57 -30.35
N LEU A 634 3.68 -23.23 -29.05
CA LEU A 634 3.23 -24.12 -27.96
C LEU A 634 3.48 -23.47 -26.57
N GLY A 635 2.40 -23.30 -25.81
CA GLY A 635 2.35 -23.52 -24.36
C GLY A 635 3.18 -22.62 -23.43
N THR A 636 2.47 -21.75 -22.71
CA THR A 636 2.71 -21.31 -21.32
C THR A 636 3.92 -21.96 -20.61
N ARG A 637 5.04 -21.22 -20.52
CA ARG A 637 6.02 -21.40 -19.45
C ARG A 637 5.97 -20.19 -18.53
N HIS A 638 5.87 -20.44 -17.23
CA HIS A 638 6.18 -19.45 -16.21
C HIS A 638 7.63 -19.00 -16.41
N VAL A 639 7.81 -17.70 -16.67
CA VAL A 639 9.13 -17.09 -16.81
C VAL A 639 9.43 -16.40 -15.48
N GLU A 640 10.37 -16.96 -14.73
CA GLU A 640 10.97 -16.28 -13.58
C GLU A 640 11.67 -15.00 -14.08
N LEU A 641 11.41 -13.88 -13.40
CA LEU A 641 12.27 -12.70 -13.49
C LEU A 641 13.62 -13.10 -12.93
N VAL A 642 14.64 -13.23 -13.79
CA VAL A 642 16.01 -13.39 -13.33
C VAL A 642 16.36 -12.18 -12.46
N ASP A 643 16.52 -12.43 -11.16
CA ASP A 643 16.97 -11.43 -10.20
C ASP A 643 18.44 -11.08 -10.51
N LEU A 644 18.65 -9.91 -11.10
CA LEU A 644 19.97 -9.32 -11.35
C LEU A 644 20.84 -9.29 -10.08
N ALA A 645 20.24 -9.30 -8.88
CA ALA A 645 20.98 -9.35 -7.63
C ALA A 645 21.63 -10.73 -7.36
N GLN A 646 21.05 -11.82 -7.86
CA GLN A 646 21.57 -13.18 -7.64
C GLN A 646 22.77 -13.48 -8.56
N GLY A 647 22.75 -12.94 -9.78
CA GLY A 647 23.91 -12.97 -10.70
C GLY A 647 25.11 -12.17 -10.19
N CYS A 648 24.87 -10.99 -9.58
CA CYS A 648 25.94 -10.17 -9.02
C CYS A 648 26.56 -10.75 -7.72
N ARG A 649 25.79 -11.47 -6.89
CA ARG A 649 26.34 -12.16 -5.69
C ARG A 649 27.20 -13.36 -6.06
N ALA A 650 26.76 -14.17 -7.03
CA ALA A 650 27.54 -15.32 -7.50
C ALA A 650 28.89 -14.93 -8.11
N HIS A 651 29.00 -13.71 -8.68
CA HIS A 651 30.26 -13.21 -9.25
C HIS A 651 31.18 -12.47 -8.26
N ARG A 652 30.64 -11.80 -7.23
CA ARG A 652 31.46 -11.16 -6.18
C ARG A 652 32.15 -12.18 -5.28
N ASP A 653 31.50 -13.29 -4.97
CA ASP A 653 32.09 -14.34 -4.12
C ASP A 653 33.18 -15.15 -4.85
N CYS A 654 33.24 -15.07 -6.19
CA CYS A 654 34.27 -15.74 -6.99
C CYS A 654 35.62 -14.99 -7.00
N HIS A 655 35.67 -13.74 -6.54
CA HIS A 655 36.90 -12.91 -6.53
C HIS A 655 37.56 -12.75 -5.16
N CYS A 656 37.02 -13.33 -4.08
CA CYS A 656 37.56 -13.19 -2.72
C CYS A 656 38.27 -14.45 -2.15
N THR A 657 38.50 -15.50 -2.94
CA THR A 657 39.33 -16.64 -2.51
C THR A 657 40.53 -16.83 -3.42
N VAL A 658 41.53 -15.98 -3.26
CA VAL A 658 42.92 -16.30 -3.60
C VAL A 658 43.77 -16.04 -2.35
N GLU A 659 43.72 -16.97 -1.41
CA GLU A 659 44.85 -17.22 -0.52
C GLU A 659 45.13 -18.72 -0.46
N GLY A 660 46.42 -19.04 -0.53
CA GLY A 660 46.95 -20.28 -1.06
C GLY A 660 46.57 -21.55 -0.30
N THR A 661 46.43 -22.63 -1.05
CA THR A 661 46.90 -23.95 -0.60
C THR A 661 47.47 -24.72 -1.77
N GLY A 662 48.73 -25.13 -1.61
CA GLY A 662 49.47 -25.90 -2.59
C GLY A 662 48.89 -27.29 -2.82
N LYS A 663 49.05 -27.75 -4.06
CA LYS A 663 48.80 -29.11 -4.55
C LYS A 663 49.22 -30.19 -3.54
N LYS A 664 48.30 -31.11 -3.22
CA LYS A 664 48.61 -32.54 -3.18
C LYS A 664 47.47 -33.37 -3.77
N ALA A 665 47.90 -34.33 -4.56
CA ALA A 665 47.10 -35.20 -5.40
C ALA A 665 46.39 -36.30 -4.62
N GLY A 666 45.24 -36.72 -5.17
CA GLY A 666 44.71 -38.06 -5.04
C GLY A 666 43.80 -38.30 -3.83
N GLN A 667 42.49 -38.35 -4.08
CA GLN A 667 41.65 -39.41 -3.53
C GLN A 667 40.29 -39.47 -4.22
N LYS A 668 39.75 -40.70 -4.21
CA LYS A 668 38.67 -41.24 -5.03
C LYS A 668 37.30 -40.63 -4.73
N ARG A 669 36.45 -40.57 -5.76
CA ARG A 669 34.98 -40.45 -5.62
C ARG A 669 34.42 -41.56 -4.72
N PRO A 670 33.35 -41.27 -3.97
CA PRO A 670 32.27 -42.22 -3.82
C PRO A 670 30.95 -41.67 -4.39
N ARG A 671 30.16 -42.61 -4.90
CA ARG A 671 28.78 -42.48 -5.38
C ARG A 671 27.81 -42.46 -4.18
N GLY A 672 26.69 -41.76 -4.38
CA GLY A 672 25.36 -42.04 -3.79
C GLY A 672 25.20 -41.75 -2.30
N GLU A 673 24.44 -40.73 -1.94
CA GLU A 673 22.97 -40.71 -1.83
C GLU A 673 22.47 -39.27 -2.05
#